data_AF-A0A972XC52-F1
#
_entry.id   AF-A0A972XC52-F1
#
_cell.length_a   1.000
_cell.length_b   1.000
_cell.length_c   1.000
_cell.angle_alpha   90.00
_cell.angle_beta   90.00
_cell.angle_gamma   90.00
#
_symmetry.space_group_name_H-M   'P 1'
#
loop_
_entity.id
_entity.type
_entity.pdbx_description
1 polymer ?
#
loop_
_entity_poly.entity_id
_entity_poly.type
_entity_poly.pdbx_seq_one_letter_code
_entity_poly.pdbx_strand_id
1 'polypeptide(L)'
;MSVIEQLQAESMMAVVQAALPHPPIFCGVPRLAGDQATTSTEQFGMMRAETSRRRGARHRAIDPCSLERLEARSMMAAGDPTMPIMPAIPLLIVVESQGTVSLLKDSAGLAYVQEVGKQPIVVSRADSYWNGNVPLTRSGATMLAVERDSLGRVRVLDTSSYGQFGWILDARGKFVGEEKYTTATLPKAESLFGLDLNADGTIGVPLAVAPGVAAATVRDRAFWEPMRGVGFSVGSHGALVDQARLEGALKQAETLGFNMIRTWGSDAYTGRILEAITRLNLPLKVQVGIYIANDVTARSQIDSTLAVIAPYSKSVLSVSLGNEQIVDWNASNTLTVPQVIGHVQYFKSKSILPVTYNFAGETFLPGASQWGQNLAGLVKSLDYVNVHTYGDFFGNRNNSAWTPTLQLNAVKSFEKLLSDKFTSLGLAAKPILIGETGWQSTGYTPAVTNTQRMQEYYEAVSRYVYGPAARFDSMFYFNLTDEAWKGGDNSWGLFTEGTATTIGGSKFQIAPLPTLLGATVPATSRLVVESRGSVSLLKDVATGIAYVQRAGGPAVAVSRSDSYWNGLVPVTRGGATMMAADLDGQGRIRVLDTSSYGAFGWVLDSTGKFTGEEKYDATTLPSAETIFGVDLNGDGTIGVKPTTVTPPATGGTTGTTTAQVGSFPLTLVNNTGGAWRDDQIFVTIIGQVTPGTWSWIDAAGAARRINHLDANATNHLVKNGVNYASMSFTIAQAGSLRIPPSLVAGRIFISLGRPLFVGISPDDGGYAGPNPTNPSDPNYGTVFDWYEMSYVYGQVPFGGNTTQVDQFGLPMKVTLEQALSGYSTIRGLTATRAAVFASFAQQAPAEFQSLVVKDSAGNPLRIVAPRTSTPGALGTWFDSAVNAFWTKFKPQPFTYRFAGYSVTGGIDANSQLAYTVTTGGVSRSYTMRKPTTPEIFACSGPFAGVGAQGAFLAELSAAFNRGVATTPDLWGTVTAYYPTGQRWNSFAKFFHDVGVQKYAYGFPYDDVTSQSSVQILGNAQPPSRLTIAVGG
;
A
#
# COMPACT_ATOMS: atom_id res chain seq x y z
N MET A 1 14.15 -18.80 37.77
CA MET A 1 13.92 -17.54 37.02
C MET A 1 12.42 -17.27 37.08
N SER A 2 12.00 -16.02 37.29
CA SER A 2 10.61 -15.64 37.50
C SER A 2 10.44 -14.13 37.31
N VAL A 3 9.19 -13.70 37.08
CA VAL A 3 8.77 -12.30 36.82
C VAL A 3 9.31 -11.68 35.52
N ILE A 4 10.61 -11.70 35.26
CA ILE A 4 11.21 -10.96 34.13
C ILE A 4 10.86 -11.57 32.77
N GLU A 5 10.92 -12.89 32.60
CA GLU A 5 10.53 -13.54 31.33
C GLU A 5 9.03 -13.42 31.04
N GLN A 6 8.21 -13.33 32.10
CA GLN A 6 6.78 -13.09 31.97
C GLN A 6 6.49 -11.67 31.45
N LEU A 7 7.24 -10.67 31.94
CA LEU A 7 7.14 -9.28 31.45
C LEU A 7 7.50 -9.14 29.95
N GLN A 8 8.33 -10.02 29.38
CA GLN A 8 8.62 -10.03 27.94
C GLN A 8 7.48 -10.64 27.11
N ALA A 9 6.79 -11.67 27.63
CA ALA A 9 5.58 -12.19 26.99
C ALA A 9 4.41 -11.17 27.10
N GLU A 10 4.29 -10.50 28.25
CA GLU A 10 3.32 -9.43 28.48
C GLU A 10 3.63 -8.18 27.64
N SER A 11 4.90 -7.84 27.37
CA SER A 11 5.24 -6.74 26.45
C SER A 11 4.91 -7.08 25.00
N MET A 12 5.16 -8.31 24.52
CA MET A 12 4.67 -8.75 23.20
C MET A 12 3.15 -8.67 23.09
N MET A 13 2.41 -9.13 24.10
CA MET A 13 0.94 -8.99 24.12
C MET A 13 0.51 -7.52 24.16
N ALA A 14 1.17 -6.66 24.94
CA ALA A 14 0.87 -5.24 25.01
C ALA A 14 1.15 -4.52 23.67
N VAL A 15 2.23 -4.86 22.96
CA VAL A 15 2.53 -4.33 21.62
C VAL A 15 1.47 -4.77 20.61
N VAL A 16 1.05 -6.04 20.63
CA VAL A 16 -0.01 -6.55 19.74
C VAL A 16 -1.40 -5.95 20.09
N GLN A 17 -1.67 -5.64 21.36
CA GLN A 17 -2.91 -4.96 21.77
C GLN A 17 -2.90 -3.44 21.51
N ALA A 18 -1.74 -2.78 21.62
CA ALA A 18 -1.59 -1.34 21.36
C ALA A 18 -1.65 -1.00 19.86
N ALA A 19 -1.41 -1.98 18.99
CA ALA A 19 -1.53 -1.85 17.54
C ALA A 19 -2.99 -1.84 17.02
N LEU A 20 -4.00 -1.87 17.90
CA LEU A 20 -5.42 -1.89 17.53
C LEU A 20 -6.23 -0.80 18.27
N PRO A 21 -7.14 -0.07 17.59
CA PRO A 21 -8.04 0.86 18.26
C PRO A 21 -9.07 0.11 19.11
N HIS A 22 -9.05 0.31 20.43
CA HIS A 22 -9.97 -0.36 21.35
C HIS A 22 -11.43 0.07 21.14
N PRO A 23 -12.40 -0.86 21.08
CA PRO A 23 -13.82 -0.54 21.20
C PRO A 23 -14.18 -0.16 22.66
N PRO A 24 -15.23 0.65 22.89
CA PRO A 24 -15.62 1.08 24.24
C PRO A 24 -16.24 -0.07 25.04
N ILE A 25 -15.62 -0.42 26.17
CA ILE A 25 -16.19 -1.38 27.13
C ILE A 25 -17.20 -0.66 28.03
N PHE A 26 -18.45 -1.12 28.02
CA PHE A 26 -19.48 -0.71 28.97
C PHE A 26 -19.20 -1.29 30.36
N CYS A 27 -18.96 -0.44 31.36
CA CYS A 27 -19.04 -0.86 32.77
C CYS A 27 -20.51 -0.91 33.20
N GLY A 28 -21.03 -2.12 33.45
CA GLY A 28 -22.35 -2.32 34.03
C GLY A 28 -22.39 -1.95 35.51
N VAL A 29 -23.48 -1.31 35.95
CA VAL A 29 -23.76 -0.97 37.35
C VAL A 29 -24.90 -1.88 37.87
N PRO A 30 -24.92 -2.32 39.15
CA PRO A 30 -25.83 -3.39 39.60
C PRO A 30 -27.32 -3.02 39.65
N ARG A 31 -28.18 -4.04 39.63
CA ARG A 31 -29.62 -3.93 39.92
C ARG A 31 -29.88 -3.78 41.43
N LEU A 32 -30.87 -2.95 41.79
CA LEU A 32 -31.92 -3.11 42.83
C LEU A 32 -32.89 -1.93 42.61
N ALA A 33 -34.13 -2.15 42.15
CA ALA A 33 -35.35 -2.42 42.94
C ALA A 33 -35.96 -1.13 43.57
N GLY A 34 -37.25 -0.87 43.32
CA GLY A 34 -37.99 0.25 43.94
C GLY A 34 -39.07 0.95 43.07
N ASP A 35 -40.22 0.29 42.92
CA ASP A 35 -41.61 0.79 43.09
C ASP A 35 -42.15 2.16 42.58
N GLN A 36 -43.47 2.15 42.25
CA GLN A 36 -44.44 3.28 42.03
C GLN A 36 -44.11 4.30 40.89
N ALA A 37 -45.01 4.73 39.98
CA ALA A 37 -46.36 5.34 40.10
C ALA A 37 -46.31 6.78 40.69
N THR A 38 -47.03 7.82 40.20
CA THR A 38 -48.30 7.90 39.45
C THR A 38 -48.36 9.07 38.41
N THR A 39 -49.55 9.33 37.86
CA THR A 39 -49.93 10.32 36.81
C THR A 39 -50.43 11.69 37.32
N SER A 40 -50.21 12.77 36.55
CA SER A 40 -51.17 13.87 36.27
C SER A 40 -50.69 14.67 35.02
N THR A 41 -51.45 15.34 34.12
CA THR A 41 -52.63 16.26 34.19
C THR A 41 -52.35 17.57 34.95
N GLU A 42 -52.82 18.78 34.54
CA GLU A 42 -53.78 19.21 33.50
C GLU A 42 -53.54 20.71 33.06
N GLN A 43 -53.77 21.11 31.78
CA GLN A 43 -54.83 22.01 31.23
C GLN A 43 -54.83 23.56 31.45
N PHE A 44 -55.32 24.26 30.40
CA PHE A 44 -55.89 25.63 30.29
C PHE A 44 -55.08 26.89 30.76
N GLY A 45 -55.31 28.10 30.19
CA GLY A 45 -56.12 28.48 29.01
C GLY A 45 -56.37 30.00 28.84
N MET A 46 -56.86 30.41 27.64
CA MET A 46 -57.37 31.76 27.26
C MET A 46 -56.33 32.92 27.28
N MET A 47 -56.56 34.14 26.73
CA MET A 47 -57.74 34.78 26.10
C MET A 47 -57.34 35.69 24.89
N ARG A 48 -58.28 36.43 24.28
CA ARG A 48 -58.07 37.27 23.06
C ARG A 48 -57.98 38.77 23.36
N ALA A 49 -57.28 39.53 22.50
CA ALA A 49 -57.77 40.80 21.98
C ALA A 49 -57.16 41.18 20.60
N GLU A 50 -58.07 41.62 19.73
CA GLU A 50 -58.03 42.52 18.55
C GLU A 50 -56.77 43.34 18.20
N THR A 51 -56.51 43.74 16.94
CA THR A 51 -57.01 43.38 15.56
C THR A 51 -55.87 43.75 14.55
N SER A 52 -55.93 44.15 13.25
CA SER A 52 -56.99 44.42 12.25
C SER A 52 -56.47 44.39 10.79
N ARG A 53 -57.15 43.58 9.93
CA ARG A 53 -57.45 43.82 8.49
C ARG A 53 -56.26 43.83 7.48
N ARG A 54 -56.39 43.34 6.23
CA ARG A 54 -57.57 42.85 5.47
C ARG A 54 -57.16 41.93 4.28
N ARG A 55 -57.88 40.81 4.10
CA ARG A 55 -58.24 40.05 2.85
C ARG A 55 -57.13 39.69 1.81
N GLY A 56 -57.09 38.47 1.25
CA GLY A 56 -57.97 37.30 1.48
C GLY A 56 -57.76 36.15 0.47
N ALA A 57 -58.52 35.06 0.66
CA ALA A 57 -58.44 33.72 -0.01
C ALA A 57 -57.12 32.95 0.29
N ARG A 58 -57.09 31.69 0.76
CA ARG A 58 -57.83 30.43 0.49
C ARG A 58 -57.53 29.86 -0.91
N HIS A 59 -57.11 28.59 -1.08
CA HIS A 59 -56.95 27.45 -0.15
C HIS A 59 -55.70 26.60 -0.48
N ARG A 60 -55.33 25.67 0.42
CA ARG A 60 -54.37 24.59 0.15
C ARG A 60 -55.04 23.44 -0.60
N ALA A 61 -54.34 22.82 -1.55
CA ALA A 61 -54.23 21.37 -1.73
C ALA A 61 -53.01 21.04 -2.60
N ILE A 62 -52.55 19.80 -2.52
CA ILE A 62 -51.45 19.15 -3.27
C ILE A 62 -52.12 17.84 -3.81
N ASP A 63 -51.88 17.25 -4.99
CA ASP A 63 -50.63 16.94 -5.73
C ASP A 63 -50.90 16.84 -7.28
N PRO A 64 -50.19 16.09 -8.19
CA PRO A 64 -49.89 16.63 -9.54
C PRO A 64 -50.30 15.74 -10.75
N CYS A 65 -50.29 16.30 -11.99
CA CYS A 65 -49.90 15.56 -13.22
C CYS A 65 -49.76 16.41 -14.50
N SER A 66 -49.03 15.83 -15.46
CA SER A 66 -49.08 16.01 -16.94
C SER A 66 -49.03 17.41 -17.59
N LEU A 67 -48.05 17.59 -18.49
CA LEU A 67 -48.10 18.61 -19.55
C LEU A 67 -49.03 18.16 -20.70
N GLU A 68 -49.60 19.10 -21.45
CA GLU A 68 -49.67 18.97 -22.91
C GLU A 68 -49.67 20.32 -23.66
N ARG A 69 -49.63 20.26 -24.99
CA ARG A 69 -49.21 21.33 -25.92
C ARG A 69 -50.18 22.51 -26.05
N LEU A 70 -49.64 23.69 -26.35
CA LEU A 70 -50.04 24.43 -27.57
C LEU A 70 -48.97 25.46 -27.98
N GLU A 71 -48.93 25.78 -29.27
CA GLU A 71 -47.81 26.46 -29.94
C GLU A 71 -48.01 27.98 -30.06
N ALA A 72 -46.91 28.73 -30.13
CA ALA A 72 -46.93 30.16 -30.42
C ALA A 72 -47.01 30.43 -31.94
N ARG A 73 -47.88 31.37 -32.34
CA ARG A 73 -47.85 32.00 -33.67
C ARG A 73 -47.33 33.43 -33.56
N SER A 74 -46.36 33.81 -34.39
CA SER A 74 -46.17 35.21 -34.81
C SER A 74 -45.37 35.33 -36.10
N MET A 75 -45.56 36.46 -36.80
CA MET A 75 -44.78 36.99 -37.94
C MET A 75 -44.82 36.25 -39.30
N MET A 76 -45.75 36.70 -40.15
CA MET A 76 -45.53 37.46 -41.41
C MET A 76 -44.21 37.22 -42.20
N ALA A 77 -44.16 37.25 -43.55
CA ALA A 77 -45.10 37.78 -44.56
C ALA A 77 -45.01 37.02 -45.91
N ALA A 78 -45.83 37.43 -46.90
CA ALA A 78 -45.69 37.04 -48.32
C ALA A 78 -44.64 37.91 -49.05
N GLY A 79 -44.09 37.57 -50.22
CA GLY A 79 -44.24 36.34 -51.04
C GLY A 79 -44.17 36.66 -52.55
N ASP A 80 -43.62 35.75 -53.38
CA ASP A 80 -43.64 35.82 -54.86
C ASP A 80 -43.42 34.40 -55.46
N PRO A 81 -44.13 33.93 -56.52
CA PRO A 81 -44.14 32.51 -56.89
C PRO A 81 -43.59 32.19 -58.30
N THR A 82 -42.30 31.86 -58.43
CA THR A 82 -41.78 31.06 -59.57
C THR A 82 -40.60 30.16 -59.17
N MET A 83 -40.86 28.89 -58.82
CA MET A 83 -39.87 27.81 -58.89
C MET A 83 -40.55 26.44 -59.11
N PRO A 84 -39.81 25.42 -59.61
CA PRO A 84 -40.40 24.15 -60.02
C PRO A 84 -41.05 23.38 -58.87
N ILE A 85 -42.03 22.53 -59.21
CA ILE A 85 -42.69 21.62 -58.27
C ILE A 85 -41.67 20.55 -57.83
N MET A 86 -40.99 20.80 -56.71
CA MET A 86 -40.29 19.77 -55.96
C MET A 86 -41.27 18.63 -55.63
N PRO A 87 -40.86 17.35 -55.72
CA PRO A 87 -41.68 16.27 -55.19
C PRO A 87 -41.93 16.54 -53.70
N ALA A 88 -43.19 16.42 -53.28
CA ALA A 88 -43.58 16.73 -51.91
C ALA A 88 -42.78 15.84 -50.94
N ILE A 89 -41.89 16.46 -50.16
CA ILE A 89 -41.19 15.77 -49.08
C ILE A 89 -42.27 15.24 -48.13
N PRO A 90 -42.35 13.91 -47.89
CA PRO A 90 -43.37 13.37 -47.01
C PRO A 90 -43.24 14.00 -45.62
N LEU A 91 -44.36 14.32 -44.99
CA LEU A 91 -44.36 14.93 -43.66
C LEU A 91 -43.83 13.91 -42.64
N LEU A 92 -42.53 14.00 -42.33
CA LEU A 92 -41.88 13.06 -41.44
C LEU A 92 -42.15 13.41 -39.98
N ILE A 93 -42.54 12.39 -39.22
CA ILE A 93 -42.73 12.42 -37.77
C ILE A 93 -41.49 11.80 -37.13
N VAL A 94 -40.84 12.54 -36.23
CA VAL A 94 -39.75 12.01 -35.40
C VAL A 94 -40.30 10.90 -34.51
N VAL A 95 -39.63 9.76 -34.52
CA VAL A 95 -39.90 8.60 -33.66
C VAL A 95 -38.91 8.60 -32.50
N GLU A 96 -37.63 8.84 -32.79
CA GLU A 96 -36.52 8.85 -31.85
C GLU A 96 -35.43 9.82 -32.39
N SER A 97 -34.73 10.52 -31.49
CA SER A 97 -33.75 11.57 -31.85
C SER A 97 -32.85 11.98 -30.67
N GLN A 98 -32.36 11.01 -29.87
CA GLN A 98 -31.59 11.27 -28.66
C GLN A 98 -30.08 11.44 -28.90
N GLY A 99 -29.54 11.00 -30.04
CA GLY A 99 -28.13 11.20 -30.39
C GLY A 99 -27.89 11.58 -31.86
N THR A 100 -26.99 10.86 -32.53
CA THR A 100 -26.34 11.38 -33.76
C THR A 100 -27.12 11.13 -35.05
N VAL A 101 -28.09 10.23 -34.97
CA VAL A 101 -29.04 9.88 -36.03
C VAL A 101 -30.44 9.95 -35.41
N SER A 102 -31.45 10.28 -36.20
CA SER A 102 -32.86 10.30 -35.78
C SER A 102 -33.66 9.28 -36.59
N LEU A 103 -34.54 8.54 -35.91
CA LEU A 103 -35.51 7.63 -36.52
C LEU A 103 -36.79 8.41 -36.82
N LEU A 104 -37.29 8.28 -38.04
CA LEU A 104 -38.43 9.03 -38.55
C LEU A 104 -39.41 8.09 -39.25
N LYS A 105 -40.67 8.52 -39.39
CA LYS A 105 -41.65 7.86 -40.25
C LYS A 105 -42.45 8.84 -41.09
N ASP A 106 -42.90 8.43 -42.28
CA ASP A 106 -43.89 9.18 -43.05
C ASP A 106 -45.34 8.82 -42.67
N SER A 107 -46.30 9.47 -43.35
CA SER A 107 -47.74 9.22 -43.20
C SER A 107 -48.21 7.85 -43.72
N ALA A 108 -47.39 7.13 -44.49
CA ALA A 108 -47.63 5.73 -44.88
C ALA A 108 -46.96 4.75 -43.89
N GLY A 109 -46.19 5.24 -42.92
CA GLY A 109 -45.49 4.46 -41.91
C GLY A 109 -44.14 3.91 -42.35
N LEU A 110 -43.59 4.31 -43.51
CA LEU A 110 -42.24 3.93 -43.92
C LEU A 110 -41.21 4.56 -42.98
N ALA A 111 -40.18 3.79 -42.62
CA ALA A 111 -39.11 4.26 -41.75
C ALA A 111 -38.01 5.00 -42.53
N TYR A 112 -37.50 6.08 -41.96
CA TYR A 112 -36.38 6.86 -42.47
C TYR A 112 -35.37 7.08 -41.35
N VAL A 113 -34.08 7.15 -41.70
CA VAL A 113 -33.00 7.57 -40.82
C VAL A 113 -32.43 8.90 -41.30
N GLN A 114 -32.17 9.83 -40.40
CA GLN A 114 -31.62 11.15 -40.73
C GLN A 114 -30.47 11.49 -39.80
N GLU A 115 -29.32 11.84 -40.36
CA GLU A 115 -28.24 12.47 -39.59
C GLU A 115 -28.49 13.98 -39.50
N VAL A 116 -28.04 14.61 -38.40
CA VAL A 116 -28.16 16.05 -38.20
C VAL A 116 -27.60 16.84 -39.40
N GLY A 117 -28.46 17.65 -40.03
CA GLY A 117 -28.10 18.47 -41.21
C GLY A 117 -28.10 17.74 -42.56
N LYS A 118 -28.42 16.44 -42.62
CA LYS A 118 -28.57 15.69 -43.89
C LYS A 118 -30.05 15.51 -44.26
N GLN A 119 -30.30 15.10 -45.50
CA GLN A 119 -31.63 14.66 -45.94
C GLN A 119 -31.99 13.31 -45.30
N PRO A 120 -33.28 13.05 -44.96
CA PRO A 120 -33.73 11.73 -44.51
C PRO A 120 -33.54 10.67 -45.58
N ILE A 121 -33.15 9.47 -45.17
CA ILE A 121 -32.88 8.33 -46.05
C ILE A 121 -33.83 7.18 -45.67
N VAL A 122 -34.61 6.68 -46.63
CA VAL A 122 -35.57 5.58 -46.37
C VAL A 122 -34.85 4.28 -46.06
N VAL A 123 -35.32 3.55 -45.05
CA VAL A 123 -34.79 2.23 -44.70
C VAL A 123 -35.30 1.20 -45.69
N SER A 124 -34.42 0.41 -46.30
CA SER A 124 -34.78 -0.59 -47.31
C SER A 124 -34.09 -1.95 -47.09
N ARG A 125 -34.81 -3.04 -47.40
CA ARG A 125 -34.29 -4.42 -47.44
C ARG A 125 -34.47 -5.02 -48.83
N ALA A 126 -33.69 -6.05 -49.15
CA ALA A 126 -33.74 -6.76 -50.43
C ALA A 126 -33.33 -8.22 -50.21
N ASP A 127 -34.04 -8.90 -49.33
CA ASP A 127 -33.77 -10.27 -48.88
C ASP A 127 -35.08 -11.07 -48.71
N SER A 128 -34.99 -12.29 -48.19
CA SER A 128 -36.15 -13.17 -47.97
C SER A 128 -37.04 -12.78 -46.78
N TYR A 129 -36.65 -11.77 -45.98
CA TYR A 129 -37.45 -11.23 -44.89
C TYR A 129 -38.24 -9.99 -45.33
N TRP A 130 -37.63 -9.10 -46.12
CA TRP A 130 -38.33 -7.97 -46.73
C TRP A 130 -37.64 -7.50 -48.03
N ASN A 131 -38.45 -7.07 -49.01
CA ASN A 131 -37.97 -6.56 -50.29
C ASN A 131 -38.66 -5.23 -50.64
N GLY A 132 -37.90 -4.13 -50.62
CA GLY A 132 -38.39 -2.76 -50.78
C GLY A 132 -38.18 -1.89 -49.53
N ASN A 133 -38.84 -0.73 -49.50
CA ASN A 133 -38.83 0.19 -48.36
C ASN A 133 -39.54 -0.44 -47.16
N VAL A 134 -39.02 -0.23 -45.95
CA VAL A 134 -39.44 -0.95 -44.73
C VAL A 134 -40.34 -0.05 -43.87
N PRO A 135 -41.56 -0.50 -43.50
CA PRO A 135 -42.37 0.16 -42.48
C PRO A 135 -41.72 0.10 -41.10
N LEU A 136 -41.88 1.19 -40.33
CA LEU A 136 -41.40 1.28 -38.94
C LEU A 136 -41.94 0.13 -38.08
N THR A 137 -43.21 -0.22 -38.27
CA THR A 137 -43.89 -1.33 -37.60
C THR A 137 -44.52 -2.24 -38.65
N ARG A 138 -44.24 -3.55 -38.60
CA ARG A 138 -44.66 -4.55 -39.60
C ARG A 138 -44.68 -5.95 -38.98
N SER A 139 -45.71 -6.76 -39.25
CA SER A 139 -45.74 -8.20 -38.91
C SER A 139 -45.33 -8.58 -37.47
N GLY A 140 -45.65 -7.73 -36.48
CA GLY A 140 -45.27 -7.96 -35.07
C GLY A 140 -43.82 -7.58 -34.71
N ALA A 141 -43.10 -6.92 -35.62
CA ALA A 141 -41.82 -6.26 -35.39
C ALA A 141 -41.96 -4.73 -35.45
N THR A 142 -41.12 -4.01 -34.70
CA THR A 142 -41.03 -2.55 -34.78
C THR A 142 -39.61 -2.04 -34.54
N MET A 143 -39.23 -1.01 -35.30
CA MET A 143 -38.03 -0.22 -35.06
C MET A 143 -38.26 0.73 -33.88
N LEU A 144 -37.26 0.90 -33.01
CA LEU A 144 -37.36 1.71 -31.79
C LEU A 144 -36.34 2.86 -31.71
N ALA A 145 -35.11 2.65 -32.18
CA ALA A 145 -34.02 3.63 -32.08
C ALA A 145 -33.01 3.46 -33.23
N VAL A 146 -32.21 4.50 -33.50
CA VAL A 146 -31.11 4.48 -34.49
C VAL A 146 -29.87 5.23 -34.00
N GLU A 147 -28.70 4.58 -34.05
CA GLU A 147 -27.44 5.22 -33.66
C GLU A 147 -26.26 4.78 -34.54
N ARG A 148 -25.10 5.43 -34.37
CA ARG A 148 -23.84 4.95 -34.96
C ARG A 148 -23.10 4.01 -34.01
N ASP A 149 -22.64 2.87 -34.50
CA ASP A 149 -21.67 2.05 -33.74
C ASP A 149 -20.24 2.60 -33.82
N SER A 150 -19.33 2.01 -33.03
CA SER A 150 -17.92 2.42 -32.92
C SER A 150 -17.10 2.25 -34.20
N LEU A 151 -17.65 1.61 -35.24
CA LEU A 151 -17.06 1.57 -36.59
C LEU A 151 -17.69 2.61 -37.53
N GLY A 152 -18.50 3.53 -36.99
CA GLY A 152 -19.19 4.58 -37.71
C GLY A 152 -20.38 4.09 -38.54
N ARG A 153 -20.87 2.85 -38.36
CA ARG A 153 -21.98 2.31 -39.16
C ARG A 153 -23.32 2.67 -38.53
N VAL A 154 -24.32 3.00 -39.35
CA VAL A 154 -25.68 3.27 -38.85
C VAL A 154 -26.32 1.94 -38.44
N ARG A 155 -26.81 1.88 -37.20
CA ARG A 155 -27.47 0.74 -36.60
C ARG A 155 -28.92 1.10 -36.27
N VAL A 156 -29.86 0.24 -36.65
CA VAL A 156 -31.29 0.39 -36.28
C VAL A 156 -31.65 -0.75 -35.34
N LEU A 157 -32.27 -0.41 -34.21
CA LEU A 157 -32.82 -1.38 -33.28
C LEU A 157 -34.23 -1.79 -33.74
N ASP A 158 -34.36 -3.01 -34.25
CA ASP A 158 -35.63 -3.64 -34.60
C ASP A 158 -35.98 -4.73 -33.57
N THR A 159 -37.22 -4.73 -33.08
CA THR A 159 -37.65 -5.58 -31.95
C THR A 159 -38.92 -6.32 -32.30
N SER A 160 -39.02 -7.59 -31.89
CA SER A 160 -40.16 -8.46 -32.19
C SER A 160 -40.30 -9.59 -31.17
N SER A 161 -41.34 -10.41 -31.31
CA SER A 161 -41.49 -11.67 -30.55
C SER A 161 -40.34 -12.67 -30.78
N TYR A 162 -39.50 -12.48 -31.80
CA TYR A 162 -38.30 -13.29 -32.06
C TYR A 162 -37.02 -12.73 -31.39
N GLY A 163 -37.09 -11.57 -30.74
CA GLY A 163 -35.99 -10.89 -30.03
C GLY A 163 -35.68 -9.48 -30.54
N GLN A 164 -34.64 -8.85 -29.97
CA GLN A 164 -34.07 -7.60 -30.48
C GLN A 164 -32.93 -7.86 -31.48
N PHE A 165 -32.85 -7.03 -32.52
CA PHE A 165 -31.87 -7.12 -33.61
C PHE A 165 -31.31 -5.73 -33.92
N GLY A 166 -29.98 -5.60 -33.92
CA GLY A 166 -29.27 -4.40 -34.34
C GLY A 166 -28.88 -4.49 -35.81
N TRP A 167 -29.77 -4.06 -36.69
CA TRP A 167 -29.55 -4.01 -38.14
C TRP A 167 -28.36 -3.09 -38.48
N ILE A 168 -27.72 -3.30 -39.62
CA ILE A 168 -26.62 -2.49 -40.15
C ILE A 168 -27.06 -1.94 -41.51
N LEU A 169 -27.01 -0.61 -41.67
CA LEU A 169 -27.35 0.06 -42.92
C LEU A 169 -26.09 0.57 -43.66
N ASP A 170 -26.15 0.58 -44.99
CA ASP A 170 -25.19 1.30 -45.83
C ASP A 170 -25.48 2.82 -45.88
N ALA A 171 -24.63 3.57 -46.58
CA ALA A 171 -24.77 5.02 -46.75
C ALA A 171 -26.00 5.45 -47.61
N ARG A 172 -26.82 4.50 -48.06
CA ARG A 172 -28.10 4.72 -48.77
C ARG A 172 -29.31 4.20 -47.98
N GLY A 173 -29.13 3.85 -46.71
CA GLY A 173 -30.21 3.31 -45.87
C GLY A 173 -30.60 1.87 -46.21
N LYS A 174 -29.84 1.19 -47.07
CA LYS A 174 -30.08 -0.21 -47.41
C LYS A 174 -29.44 -1.11 -46.35
N PHE A 175 -30.20 -2.08 -45.87
CA PHE A 175 -29.72 -3.16 -45.03
C PHE A 175 -28.58 -3.97 -45.66
N VAL A 176 -27.53 -4.22 -44.89
CA VAL A 176 -26.36 -5.02 -45.29
C VAL A 176 -25.96 -6.10 -44.27
N GLY A 177 -26.67 -6.22 -43.15
CA GLY A 177 -26.45 -7.25 -42.13
C GLY A 177 -27.18 -6.94 -40.83
N GLU A 178 -27.20 -7.91 -39.90
CA GLU A 178 -27.83 -7.76 -38.58
C GLU A 178 -27.04 -8.50 -37.49
N GLU A 179 -27.19 -8.03 -36.26
CA GLU A 179 -26.71 -8.68 -35.05
C GLU A 179 -27.93 -9.01 -34.18
N LYS A 180 -28.19 -10.28 -33.90
CA LYS A 180 -29.23 -10.66 -32.94
C LYS A 180 -28.69 -10.51 -31.52
N TYR A 181 -29.37 -9.72 -30.71
CA TYR A 181 -28.97 -9.54 -29.32
C TYR A 181 -29.42 -10.71 -28.43
N THR A 182 -28.59 -11.01 -27.45
CA THR A 182 -28.67 -12.11 -26.49
C THR A 182 -28.39 -11.55 -25.10
N THR A 183 -28.67 -12.31 -24.02
CA THR A 183 -28.37 -11.87 -22.64
C THR A 183 -26.91 -11.43 -22.42
N ALA A 184 -25.95 -11.98 -23.17
CA ALA A 184 -24.54 -11.61 -23.09
C ALA A 184 -24.15 -10.37 -23.92
N THR A 185 -25.03 -9.89 -24.80
CA THR A 185 -24.80 -8.74 -25.70
C THR A 185 -25.79 -7.59 -25.50
N LEU A 186 -26.92 -7.85 -24.84
CA LEU A 186 -27.93 -6.85 -24.47
C LEU A 186 -27.32 -5.62 -23.79
N PRO A 187 -26.42 -5.73 -22.79
CA PRO A 187 -25.71 -4.58 -22.23
C PRO A 187 -24.95 -3.69 -23.22
N LYS A 188 -24.47 -4.26 -24.34
CA LYS A 188 -23.83 -3.47 -25.41
C LYS A 188 -24.85 -2.81 -26.33
N ALA A 189 -26.01 -3.43 -26.54
CA ALA A 189 -27.12 -2.86 -27.29
C ALA A 189 -27.79 -1.71 -26.50
N GLU A 190 -28.03 -1.91 -25.21
CA GLU A 190 -28.56 -0.90 -24.30
C GLU A 190 -27.64 0.34 -24.24
N SER A 191 -26.33 0.11 -24.11
CA SER A 191 -25.31 1.18 -24.16
C SER A 191 -25.19 1.86 -25.54
N LEU A 192 -25.58 1.18 -26.63
CA LEU A 192 -25.55 1.72 -27.99
C LEU A 192 -26.79 2.56 -28.30
N PHE A 193 -27.98 2.14 -27.83
CA PHE A 193 -29.26 2.76 -28.17
C PHE A 193 -29.86 3.64 -27.05
N GLY A 194 -29.22 3.72 -25.88
CA GLY A 194 -29.70 4.55 -24.76
C GLY A 194 -31.01 4.07 -24.12
N LEU A 195 -31.36 2.79 -24.31
CA LEU A 195 -32.59 2.17 -23.83
C LEU A 195 -32.27 1.01 -22.90
N ASP A 196 -33.05 0.84 -21.84
CA ASP A 196 -33.15 -0.44 -21.11
C ASP A 196 -33.95 -1.42 -21.99
N LEU A 197 -33.29 -2.50 -22.41
CA LEU A 197 -33.85 -3.51 -23.32
C LEU A 197 -34.20 -4.82 -22.60
N ASN A 198 -33.88 -4.94 -21.32
CA ASN A 198 -34.07 -6.15 -20.53
C ASN A 198 -35.05 -5.96 -19.34
N ALA A 199 -35.34 -4.69 -18.99
CA ALA A 199 -36.19 -4.20 -17.92
C ALA A 199 -35.66 -4.41 -16.48
N ASP A 200 -34.33 -4.48 -16.29
CA ASP A 200 -33.70 -4.48 -14.95
C ASP A 200 -33.61 -3.09 -14.29
N GLY A 201 -33.93 -2.01 -15.02
CA GLY A 201 -33.87 -0.63 -14.55
C GLY A 201 -32.51 0.05 -14.77
N THR A 202 -31.59 -0.58 -15.49
CA THR A 202 -30.29 -0.02 -15.87
C THR A 202 -30.13 0.04 -17.40
N ILE A 203 -29.18 0.85 -17.86
CA ILE A 203 -28.81 0.93 -19.28
C ILE A 203 -27.37 0.43 -19.38
N GLY A 204 -27.19 -0.74 -19.99
CA GLY A 204 -25.90 -1.37 -20.13
C GLY A 204 -25.58 -2.32 -18.99
N VAL A 205 -24.29 -2.55 -18.71
CA VAL A 205 -23.92 -3.44 -17.60
C VAL A 205 -24.12 -2.69 -16.29
N PRO A 206 -24.89 -3.22 -15.31
CA PRO A 206 -24.77 -2.76 -13.92
C PRO A 206 -23.29 -2.78 -13.53
N LEU A 207 -22.78 -1.69 -12.93
CA LEU A 207 -21.34 -1.50 -12.68
C LEU A 207 -20.80 -2.45 -11.59
N ALA A 208 -20.64 -3.72 -11.95
CA ALA A 208 -20.00 -4.79 -11.21
C ALA A 208 -18.47 -4.61 -11.18
N VAL A 209 -18.03 -3.41 -10.76
CA VAL A 209 -16.69 -3.20 -10.23
C VAL A 209 -16.53 -4.16 -9.04
N ALA A 210 -15.41 -4.87 -8.99
CA ALA A 210 -15.15 -5.81 -7.90
C ALA A 210 -15.31 -5.13 -6.52
N PRO A 211 -16.05 -5.74 -5.57
CA PRO A 211 -16.62 -4.99 -4.46
C PRO A 211 -15.59 -4.42 -3.47
N GLY A 212 -15.77 -3.15 -3.14
CA GLY A 212 -15.76 -2.70 -1.74
C GLY A 212 -14.44 -2.21 -1.12
N VAL A 213 -13.26 -2.48 -1.70
CA VAL A 213 -11.99 -2.07 -1.03
C VAL A 213 -11.68 -0.58 -1.20
N ALA A 214 -11.61 -0.05 -2.42
CA ALA A 214 -11.07 1.29 -2.68
C ALA A 214 -11.86 2.44 -2.00
N ALA A 215 -13.19 2.33 -1.91
CA ALA A 215 -14.03 3.33 -1.26
C ALA A 215 -13.94 3.32 0.27
N ALA A 216 -13.49 2.21 0.87
CA ALA A 216 -13.12 2.17 2.29
C ALA A 216 -11.72 2.75 2.50
N THR A 217 -10.74 2.38 1.66
CA THR A 217 -9.33 2.76 1.89
C THR A 217 -9.07 4.25 1.70
N VAL A 218 -9.61 4.93 0.67
CA VAL A 218 -9.32 6.39 0.49
C VAL A 218 -9.91 7.29 1.60
N ARG A 219 -10.79 6.75 2.45
CA ARG A 219 -11.36 7.42 3.62
C ARG A 219 -10.49 7.26 4.88
N ASP A 220 -9.56 6.31 4.87
CA ASP A 220 -8.53 6.13 5.87
C ASP A 220 -7.34 7.05 5.57
N ARG A 221 -6.70 7.57 6.62
CA ARG A 221 -5.46 8.36 6.50
C ARG A 221 -4.25 7.47 6.24
N ALA A 222 -4.22 6.24 6.77
CA ALA A 222 -3.12 5.29 6.58
C ALA A 222 -2.94 4.86 5.10
N PHE A 223 -4.02 4.89 4.31
CA PHE A 223 -3.94 4.65 2.86
C PHE A 223 -3.14 5.72 2.10
N TRP A 224 -3.12 6.96 2.61
CA TRP A 224 -2.44 8.09 1.97
C TRP A 224 -0.97 8.23 2.40
N GLU A 225 -0.58 7.66 3.55
CA GLU A 225 0.79 7.63 4.05
C GLU A 225 1.84 7.18 3.00
N PRO A 226 1.63 6.13 2.17
CA PRO A 226 2.54 5.76 1.08
C PRO A 226 2.30 6.53 -0.23
N MET A 227 1.23 7.32 -0.36
CA MET A 227 0.84 7.94 -1.63
C MET A 227 1.65 9.19 -1.97
N ARG A 228 2.14 9.27 -3.21
CA ARG A 228 3.05 10.30 -3.72
C ARG A 228 2.54 10.77 -5.08
N GLY A 229 2.04 11.99 -5.16
CA GLY A 229 1.30 12.49 -6.31
C GLY A 229 2.03 13.54 -7.16
N VAL A 230 1.75 13.53 -8.46
CA VAL A 230 2.07 14.63 -9.39
C VAL A 230 0.90 14.88 -10.36
N GLY A 231 0.65 16.13 -10.73
CA GLY A 231 -0.24 16.42 -11.86
C GLY A 231 0.38 15.92 -13.17
N PHE A 232 -0.45 15.40 -14.05
CA PHE A 232 0.00 14.72 -15.26
C PHE A 232 -0.79 15.20 -16.48
N SER A 233 -0.27 16.28 -17.06
CA SER A 233 -0.66 16.75 -18.39
C SER A 233 0.63 16.87 -19.20
N VAL A 234 0.73 16.03 -20.22
CA VAL A 234 1.92 15.88 -21.08
C VAL A 234 1.57 15.88 -22.58
N GLY A 235 0.28 15.95 -22.93
CA GLY A 235 -0.24 15.84 -24.30
C GLY A 235 -0.45 17.18 -25.02
N SER A 236 -0.20 18.31 -24.35
CA SER A 236 -0.32 19.68 -24.84
C SER A 236 -1.60 19.92 -25.66
N HIS A 237 -2.76 19.78 -25.00
CA HIS A 237 -4.09 20.01 -25.59
C HIS A 237 -4.41 19.19 -26.86
N GLY A 238 -3.71 18.07 -27.09
CA GLY A 238 -3.85 17.21 -28.27
C GLY A 238 -2.74 17.37 -29.32
N ALA A 239 -1.79 18.29 -29.12
CA ALA A 239 -0.67 18.50 -30.05
C ALA A 239 0.47 17.49 -29.88
N LEU A 240 0.69 16.98 -28.67
CA LEU A 240 1.81 16.07 -28.33
C LEU A 240 1.29 14.68 -27.97
N VAL A 241 0.47 14.11 -28.87
CA VAL A 241 -0.29 12.86 -28.68
C VAL A 241 0.49 11.56 -28.93
N ASP A 242 1.81 11.63 -29.11
CA ASP A 242 2.63 10.45 -29.36
C ASP A 242 2.59 9.43 -28.20
N GLN A 243 2.61 8.14 -28.53
CA GLN A 243 2.50 7.07 -27.54
C GLN A 243 3.80 6.84 -26.77
N ALA A 244 4.97 7.00 -27.40
CA ALA A 244 6.26 6.87 -26.71
C ALA A 244 6.49 8.05 -25.75
N ARG A 245 6.04 9.26 -26.11
CA ARG A 245 6.04 10.42 -25.20
C ARG A 245 5.24 10.16 -23.93
N LEU A 246 3.98 9.70 -24.08
CA LEU A 246 3.10 9.37 -22.97
C LEU A 246 3.71 8.29 -22.06
N GLU A 247 4.20 7.20 -22.64
CA GLU A 247 4.79 6.10 -21.87
C GLU A 247 6.12 6.47 -21.20
N GLY A 248 6.96 7.26 -21.86
CA GLY A 248 8.18 7.80 -21.27
C GLY A 248 7.89 8.69 -20.07
N ALA A 249 6.87 9.55 -20.17
CA ALA A 249 6.42 10.39 -19.06
C ALA A 249 5.88 9.57 -17.87
N LEU A 250 5.06 8.54 -18.12
CA LEU A 250 4.54 7.66 -17.07
C LEU A 250 5.68 6.90 -16.34
N LYS A 251 6.61 6.30 -17.10
CA LYS A 251 7.80 5.63 -16.56
C LYS A 251 8.72 6.61 -15.81
N GLN A 252 8.80 7.88 -16.24
CA GLN A 252 9.57 8.90 -15.54
C GLN A 252 8.92 9.32 -14.21
N ALA A 253 7.59 9.38 -14.13
CA ALA A 253 6.88 9.64 -12.87
C ALA A 253 7.12 8.50 -11.85
N GLU A 254 6.99 7.25 -12.29
CA GLU A 254 7.34 6.06 -11.50
C GLU A 254 8.81 6.09 -11.04
N THR A 255 9.74 6.42 -11.93
CA THR A 255 11.19 6.51 -11.63
C THR A 255 11.51 7.57 -10.56
N LEU A 256 10.71 8.64 -10.47
CA LEU A 256 10.81 9.64 -9.41
C LEU A 256 10.10 9.23 -8.11
N GLY A 257 9.46 8.06 -8.05
CA GLY A 257 8.75 7.57 -6.88
C GLY A 257 7.33 8.14 -6.71
N PHE A 258 6.73 8.69 -7.77
CA PHE A 258 5.28 8.96 -7.78
C PHE A 258 4.52 7.66 -8.04
N ASN A 259 3.49 7.38 -7.23
CA ASN A 259 2.59 6.23 -7.38
C ASN A 259 1.13 6.64 -7.62
N MET A 260 0.84 7.95 -7.67
CA MET A 260 -0.41 8.47 -8.19
C MET A 260 -0.21 9.69 -9.08
N ILE A 261 -1.14 9.87 -10.02
CA ILE A 261 -1.20 11.02 -10.93
C ILE A 261 -2.59 11.65 -10.92
N ARG A 262 -2.68 12.93 -11.27
CA ARG A 262 -3.94 13.68 -11.40
C ARG A 262 -4.08 14.25 -12.81
N THR A 263 -5.24 14.06 -13.44
CA THR A 263 -5.62 14.71 -14.71
C THR A 263 -6.60 15.87 -14.45
N TRP A 264 -6.63 16.86 -15.35
CA TRP A 264 -7.61 17.95 -15.32
C TRP A 264 -8.86 17.67 -16.17
N GLY A 265 -8.82 16.63 -17.02
CA GLY A 265 -9.91 16.20 -17.88
C GLY A 265 -10.10 14.68 -17.88
N SER A 266 -11.14 14.24 -18.58
CA SER A 266 -11.66 12.86 -18.59
C SER A 266 -11.99 12.35 -20.00
N ASP A 267 -11.33 12.92 -21.00
CA ASP A 267 -11.51 12.65 -22.42
C ASP A 267 -10.81 11.36 -22.90
N ALA A 268 -10.77 11.15 -24.22
CA ALA A 268 -10.06 10.04 -24.85
C ALA A 268 -8.54 10.02 -24.55
N TYR A 269 -7.91 11.16 -24.23
CA TYR A 269 -6.50 11.18 -23.81
C TYR A 269 -6.33 10.65 -22.38
N THR A 270 -7.28 10.95 -21.49
CA THR A 270 -7.33 10.31 -20.16
C THR A 270 -7.63 8.81 -20.25
N GLY A 271 -8.46 8.40 -21.21
CA GLY A 271 -8.61 6.98 -21.59
C GLY A 271 -7.28 6.34 -22.00
N ARG A 272 -6.46 7.02 -22.81
CA ARG A 272 -5.11 6.56 -23.21
C ARG A 272 -4.09 6.52 -22.07
N ILE A 273 -4.16 7.46 -21.12
CA ILE A 273 -3.33 7.42 -19.90
C ILE A 273 -3.64 6.14 -19.10
N LEU A 274 -4.92 5.85 -18.89
CA LEU A 274 -5.39 4.67 -18.16
C LEU A 274 -5.07 3.36 -18.90
N GLU A 275 -5.22 3.34 -20.23
CA GLU A 275 -4.82 2.23 -21.11
C GLU A 275 -3.33 1.96 -21.02
N ALA A 276 -2.48 2.99 -21.16
CA ALA A 276 -1.03 2.86 -21.09
C ALA A 276 -0.55 2.35 -19.71
N ILE A 277 -1.09 2.89 -18.60
CA ILE A 277 -0.81 2.39 -17.24
C ILE A 277 -1.17 0.90 -17.13
N THR A 278 -2.33 0.51 -17.64
CA THR A 278 -2.84 -0.87 -17.54
C THR A 278 -2.04 -1.84 -18.40
N ARG A 279 -1.70 -1.46 -19.65
CA ARG A 279 -0.91 -2.28 -20.59
C ARG A 279 0.56 -2.41 -20.19
N LEU A 280 1.14 -1.37 -19.59
CA LEU A 280 2.50 -1.40 -19.04
C LEU A 280 2.58 -1.99 -17.63
N ASN A 281 1.42 -2.26 -16.99
CA ASN A 281 1.33 -2.73 -15.59
C ASN A 281 2.08 -1.82 -14.59
N LEU A 282 1.96 -0.50 -14.76
CA LEU A 282 2.62 0.47 -13.88
C LEU A 282 1.89 0.57 -12.52
N PRO A 283 2.61 0.78 -11.40
CA PRO A 283 2.04 0.95 -10.06
C PRO A 283 1.39 2.32 -9.83
N LEU A 284 0.86 2.95 -10.89
CA LEU A 284 0.26 4.29 -10.88
C LEU A 284 -1.26 4.23 -10.68
N LYS A 285 -1.79 5.11 -9.82
CA LYS A 285 -3.24 5.35 -9.65
C LYS A 285 -3.64 6.73 -10.15
N VAL A 286 -4.79 6.86 -10.82
CA VAL A 286 -5.22 8.12 -11.48
C VAL A 286 -6.38 8.77 -10.73
N GLN A 287 -6.20 9.96 -10.19
CA GLN A 287 -7.32 10.86 -9.90
C GLN A 287 -7.79 11.48 -11.23
N VAL A 288 -8.99 11.13 -11.67
CA VAL A 288 -9.56 11.62 -12.92
C VAL A 288 -10.34 12.90 -12.66
N GLY A 289 -9.89 14.02 -13.22
CA GLY A 289 -10.58 15.30 -13.12
C GLY A 289 -11.70 15.44 -14.17
N ILE A 290 -12.86 15.95 -13.77
CA ILE A 290 -13.91 16.41 -14.68
C ILE A 290 -14.00 17.93 -14.59
N TYR A 291 -13.80 18.63 -15.71
CA TYR A 291 -13.94 20.09 -15.76
C TYR A 291 -15.42 20.51 -15.87
N ILE A 292 -16.15 20.44 -14.76
CA ILE A 292 -17.56 20.84 -14.67
C ILE A 292 -17.65 22.36 -14.50
N ALA A 293 -17.77 23.08 -15.61
CA ALA A 293 -17.86 24.55 -15.63
C ALA A 293 -19.28 25.09 -15.39
N ASN A 294 -20.31 24.25 -15.52
CA ASN A 294 -21.71 24.61 -15.27
C ASN A 294 -22.55 23.36 -14.95
N ASP A 295 -23.71 23.58 -14.34
CA ASP A 295 -24.64 22.53 -13.90
C ASP A 295 -25.34 21.81 -15.06
N VAL A 296 -25.56 22.51 -16.20
CA VAL A 296 -26.30 21.99 -17.36
C VAL A 296 -25.57 20.81 -18.02
N THR A 297 -24.24 20.89 -18.15
CA THR A 297 -23.41 19.83 -18.76
C THR A 297 -22.92 18.78 -17.76
N ALA A 298 -23.00 19.06 -16.45
CA ALA A 298 -22.37 18.24 -15.40
C ALA A 298 -22.68 16.74 -15.48
N ARG A 299 -23.96 16.38 -15.70
CA ARG A 299 -24.39 14.97 -15.74
C ARG A 299 -23.83 14.24 -16.97
N SER A 300 -23.91 14.83 -18.16
CA SER A 300 -23.37 14.21 -19.38
C SER A 300 -21.84 14.09 -19.32
N GLN A 301 -21.15 15.03 -18.68
CA GLN A 301 -19.71 14.92 -18.39
C GLN A 301 -19.40 13.78 -17.41
N ILE A 302 -20.22 13.58 -16.37
CA ILE A 302 -20.09 12.46 -15.42
C ILE A 302 -20.31 11.11 -16.12
N ASP A 303 -21.42 10.94 -16.86
CA ASP A 303 -21.71 9.69 -17.56
C ASP A 303 -20.63 9.37 -18.60
N SER A 304 -20.19 10.36 -19.40
CA SER A 304 -19.09 10.20 -20.37
C SER A 304 -17.78 9.79 -19.69
N THR A 305 -17.46 10.39 -18.54
CA THR A 305 -16.27 10.04 -17.76
C THR A 305 -16.35 8.61 -17.25
N LEU A 306 -17.49 8.19 -16.71
CA LEU A 306 -17.68 6.83 -16.22
C LEU A 306 -17.53 5.80 -17.34
N ALA A 307 -18.05 6.08 -18.55
CA ALA A 307 -17.85 5.25 -19.73
C ALA A 307 -16.37 5.12 -20.15
N VAL A 308 -15.62 6.23 -20.16
CA VAL A 308 -14.18 6.25 -20.51
C VAL A 308 -13.33 5.45 -19.51
N ILE A 309 -13.63 5.52 -18.21
CA ILE A 309 -12.79 4.93 -17.16
C ILE A 309 -13.19 3.51 -16.73
N ALA A 310 -14.41 3.05 -17.05
CA ALA A 310 -14.91 1.74 -16.65
C ALA A 310 -13.97 0.55 -16.99
N PRO A 311 -13.35 0.46 -18.19
CA PRO A 311 -12.42 -0.63 -18.52
C PRO A 311 -11.16 -0.66 -17.63
N TYR A 312 -10.82 0.47 -17.00
CA TYR A 312 -9.57 0.70 -16.29
C TYR A 312 -9.77 0.97 -14.80
N SER A 313 -10.92 0.58 -14.23
CA SER A 313 -11.32 0.83 -12.84
C SER A 313 -10.28 0.43 -11.77
N LYS A 314 -9.41 -0.57 -12.04
CA LYS A 314 -8.28 -0.95 -11.17
C LYS A 314 -7.17 0.11 -11.07
N SER A 315 -7.05 0.96 -12.08
CA SER A 315 -6.04 2.01 -12.24
C SER A 315 -6.57 3.39 -11.82
N VAL A 316 -7.89 3.52 -11.63
CA VAL A 316 -8.52 4.74 -11.10
C VAL A 316 -8.36 4.78 -9.57
N LEU A 317 -7.92 5.93 -9.06
CA LEU A 317 -7.87 6.26 -7.64
C LEU A 317 -9.24 6.75 -7.15
N SER A 318 -9.79 7.70 -7.90
CA SER A 318 -10.96 8.50 -7.57
C SER A 318 -11.33 9.40 -8.75
N VAL A 319 -12.51 10.03 -8.68
CA VAL A 319 -12.93 11.08 -9.62
C VAL A 319 -13.07 12.42 -8.88
N SER A 320 -12.68 13.52 -9.52
CA SER A 320 -12.83 14.88 -8.98
C SER A 320 -13.84 15.66 -9.81
N LEU A 321 -14.95 16.11 -9.19
CA LEU A 321 -16.10 16.71 -9.90
C LEU A 321 -15.99 18.23 -10.12
N GLY A 322 -14.79 18.71 -10.43
CA GLY A 322 -14.53 20.11 -10.74
C GLY A 322 -13.18 20.59 -10.20
N ASN A 323 -12.79 21.78 -10.65
CA ASN A 323 -11.50 22.39 -10.34
C ASN A 323 -11.64 23.91 -10.15
N GLU A 324 -11.59 24.38 -8.90
CA GLU A 324 -11.58 25.82 -8.54
C GLU A 324 -12.78 26.64 -9.09
N GLN A 325 -13.91 25.98 -9.35
CA GLN A 325 -15.10 26.62 -9.91
C GLN A 325 -15.96 27.29 -8.81
N ILE A 326 -15.84 26.85 -7.56
CA ILE A 326 -16.59 27.38 -6.39
C ILE A 326 -15.68 28.20 -5.45
N VAL A 327 -15.23 29.36 -5.92
CA VAL A 327 -14.37 30.30 -5.16
C VAL A 327 -14.72 31.75 -5.47
N ASP A 328 -14.65 32.63 -4.47
CA ASP A 328 -15.16 34.01 -4.55
C ASP A 328 -14.45 34.91 -5.58
N TRP A 329 -13.20 34.60 -5.94
CA TRP A 329 -12.48 35.35 -6.99
C TRP A 329 -12.92 34.94 -8.42
N ASN A 330 -13.57 33.78 -8.60
CA ASN A 330 -14.04 33.29 -9.90
C ASN A 330 -15.44 33.82 -10.22
N ALA A 331 -15.61 35.15 -10.20
CA ALA A 331 -16.90 35.83 -10.37
C ALA A 331 -17.57 35.62 -11.75
N SER A 332 -16.84 35.06 -12.72
CA SER A 332 -17.34 34.59 -14.01
C SER A 332 -18.09 33.25 -13.94
N ASN A 333 -18.06 32.54 -12.81
CA ASN A 333 -18.66 31.23 -12.66
C ASN A 333 -20.09 31.28 -12.09
N THR A 334 -20.98 30.45 -12.62
CA THR A 334 -22.36 30.31 -12.11
C THR A 334 -22.56 29.08 -11.24
N LEU A 335 -21.53 28.24 -11.06
CA LEU A 335 -21.64 27.00 -10.28
C LEU A 335 -21.69 27.29 -8.78
N THR A 336 -22.70 26.75 -8.11
CA THR A 336 -22.92 26.93 -6.66
C THR A 336 -22.62 25.66 -5.88
N VAL A 337 -22.31 25.79 -4.59
CA VAL A 337 -22.02 24.63 -3.71
C VAL A 337 -23.18 23.60 -3.66
N PRO A 338 -24.48 24.00 -3.61
CA PRO A 338 -25.60 23.06 -3.69
C PRO A 338 -25.64 22.26 -5.00
N GLN A 339 -25.23 22.83 -6.14
CA GLN A 339 -25.15 22.11 -7.41
C GLN A 339 -24.03 21.07 -7.37
N VAL A 340 -22.84 21.41 -6.83
CA VAL A 340 -21.75 20.44 -6.64
C VAL A 340 -22.17 19.31 -5.68
N ILE A 341 -22.97 19.58 -4.64
CA ILE A 341 -23.58 18.53 -3.80
C ILE A 341 -24.49 17.62 -4.65
N GLY A 342 -25.31 18.19 -5.54
CA GLY A 342 -26.11 17.43 -6.50
C GLY A 342 -25.28 16.60 -7.48
N HIS A 343 -24.10 17.08 -7.91
CA HIS A 343 -23.17 16.33 -8.77
C HIS A 343 -22.55 15.15 -8.02
N VAL A 344 -22.16 15.34 -6.75
CA VAL A 344 -21.67 14.27 -5.87
C VAL A 344 -22.76 13.20 -5.64
N GLN A 345 -24.01 13.61 -5.45
CA GLN A 345 -25.15 12.70 -5.32
C GLN A 345 -25.40 11.91 -6.62
N TYR A 346 -25.36 12.58 -7.77
CA TYR A 346 -25.54 11.95 -9.09
C TYR A 346 -24.41 10.96 -9.42
N PHE A 347 -23.16 11.33 -9.13
CA PHE A 347 -22.03 10.42 -9.29
C PHE A 347 -22.17 9.17 -8.41
N LYS A 348 -22.58 9.34 -7.14
CA LYS A 348 -22.76 8.23 -6.19
C LYS A 348 -23.98 7.34 -6.44
N SER A 349 -24.94 7.74 -7.29
CA SER A 349 -25.99 6.84 -7.78
C SER A 349 -25.57 6.05 -9.04
N LYS A 350 -24.46 6.44 -9.68
CA LYS A 350 -23.91 5.80 -10.88
C LYS A 350 -22.66 4.95 -10.63
N SER A 351 -21.91 5.23 -9.56
CA SER A 351 -20.58 4.63 -9.34
C SER A 351 -20.23 4.43 -7.87
N ILE A 352 -19.52 3.34 -7.58
CA ILE A 352 -18.89 3.07 -6.27
C ILE A 352 -17.44 3.59 -6.17
N LEU A 353 -16.92 4.21 -7.22
CA LEU A 353 -15.59 4.84 -7.17
C LEU A 353 -15.58 5.98 -6.14
N PRO A 354 -14.45 6.29 -5.50
CA PRO A 354 -14.41 7.39 -4.55
C PRO A 354 -14.45 8.74 -5.26
N VAL A 355 -15.05 9.74 -4.61
CA VAL A 355 -15.21 11.08 -5.18
C VAL A 355 -14.64 12.18 -4.30
N THR A 356 -14.01 13.15 -4.94
CA THR A 356 -13.51 14.39 -4.34
C THR A 356 -13.93 15.61 -5.19
N TYR A 357 -13.45 16.78 -4.80
CA TYR A 357 -13.51 18.02 -5.58
C TYR A 357 -12.18 18.76 -5.39
N ASN A 358 -11.65 19.37 -6.44
CA ASN A 358 -10.40 20.13 -6.37
C ASN A 358 -10.72 21.60 -6.03
N PHE A 359 -10.67 21.92 -4.73
CA PHE A 359 -10.97 23.24 -4.21
C PHE A 359 -9.78 24.19 -4.36
N ALA A 360 -10.06 25.47 -4.60
CA ALA A 360 -9.08 26.53 -4.36
C ALA A 360 -8.87 26.68 -2.83
N GLY A 361 -7.68 27.13 -2.41
CA GLY A 361 -7.40 27.36 -1.00
C GLY A 361 -8.30 28.42 -0.37
N GLU A 362 -8.66 29.44 -1.15
CA GLU A 362 -9.46 30.58 -0.70
C GLU A 362 -10.89 30.17 -0.32
N THR A 363 -11.45 29.10 -0.92
CA THR A 363 -12.78 28.54 -0.60
C THR A 363 -12.92 28.15 0.89
N PHE A 364 -11.81 27.89 1.59
CA PHE A 364 -11.81 27.53 3.01
C PHE A 364 -11.52 28.69 3.96
N LEU A 365 -11.16 29.87 3.48
CA LEU A 365 -10.76 31.00 4.33
C LEU A 365 -11.93 31.53 5.20
N PRO A 366 -11.62 32.19 6.33
CA PRO A 366 -12.63 32.89 7.12
C PRO A 366 -13.30 33.98 6.28
N GLY A 367 -14.63 33.94 6.18
CA GLY A 367 -15.42 34.90 5.39
C GLY A 367 -15.78 34.45 3.96
N ALA A 368 -15.18 33.37 3.44
CA ALA A 368 -15.49 32.87 2.10
C ALA A 368 -17.00 32.51 1.94
N SER A 369 -17.63 32.95 0.85
CA SER A 369 -19.09 32.89 0.70
C SER A 369 -19.64 31.46 0.68
N GLN A 370 -18.82 30.49 0.27
CA GLN A 370 -19.17 29.07 0.18
C GLN A 370 -19.57 28.47 1.53
N TRP A 371 -19.10 29.03 2.66
CA TRP A 371 -19.57 28.65 3.99
C TRP A 371 -21.07 28.92 4.18
N GLY A 372 -21.59 30.02 3.64
CA GLY A 372 -23.02 30.32 3.59
C GLY A 372 -23.80 29.45 2.60
N GLN A 373 -23.12 28.95 1.55
CA GLN A 373 -23.69 28.03 0.56
C GLN A 373 -23.66 26.54 0.98
N ASN A 374 -23.46 26.22 2.26
CA ASN A 374 -23.34 24.85 2.79
C ASN A 374 -22.08 24.06 2.34
N LEU A 375 -20.92 24.71 2.26
CA LEU A 375 -19.62 24.02 2.07
C LEU A 375 -19.38 22.91 3.11
N ALA A 376 -19.87 23.10 4.34
CA ALA A 376 -19.83 22.09 5.39
C ALA A 376 -20.58 20.79 5.04
N GLY A 377 -21.66 20.86 4.26
CA GLY A 377 -22.37 19.71 3.72
C GLY A 377 -21.62 19.05 2.56
N LEU A 378 -21.01 19.84 1.68
CA LEU A 378 -20.19 19.32 0.58
C LEU A 378 -18.97 18.53 1.09
N VAL A 379 -18.17 19.06 2.00
CA VAL A 379 -17.01 18.31 2.53
C VAL A 379 -17.39 17.07 3.34
N LYS A 380 -18.63 16.98 3.82
CA LYS A 380 -19.19 15.76 4.44
C LYS A 380 -19.60 14.71 3.41
N SER A 381 -20.01 15.09 2.19
CA SER A 381 -20.45 14.16 1.14
C SER A 381 -19.30 13.56 0.32
N LEU A 382 -18.15 14.26 0.24
CA LEU A 382 -16.93 13.77 -0.40
C LEU A 382 -16.24 12.68 0.42
N ASP A 383 -15.48 11.79 -0.24
CA ASP A 383 -14.78 10.69 0.43
C ASP A 383 -13.49 11.16 1.12
N TYR A 384 -12.71 12.01 0.42
CA TYR A 384 -11.61 12.83 0.95
C TYR A 384 -11.68 14.23 0.32
N VAL A 385 -10.94 15.20 0.86
CA VAL A 385 -10.90 16.58 0.35
C VAL A 385 -9.56 16.90 -0.27
N ASN A 386 -9.56 17.49 -1.47
CA ASN A 386 -8.36 17.88 -2.22
C ASN A 386 -8.34 19.41 -2.38
N VAL A 387 -7.32 20.09 -1.84
CA VAL A 387 -7.26 21.56 -1.82
C VAL A 387 -5.97 22.07 -2.43
N HIS A 388 -6.06 23.03 -3.34
CA HIS A 388 -4.92 23.67 -3.95
C HIS A 388 -4.35 24.71 -2.98
N THR A 389 -3.04 24.69 -2.74
CA THR A 389 -2.40 25.71 -1.91
C THR A 389 -0.99 26.02 -2.37
N TYR A 390 -0.86 27.22 -2.94
CA TYR A 390 0.42 27.79 -3.37
C TYR A 390 1.05 28.68 -2.29
N GLY A 391 0.51 28.69 -1.06
CA GLY A 391 1.07 29.41 0.08
C GLY A 391 1.35 30.90 -0.16
N ASP A 392 0.47 31.60 -0.87
CA ASP A 392 0.62 33.01 -1.29
C ASP A 392 1.77 33.30 -2.31
N PHE A 393 2.18 32.29 -3.09
CA PHE A 393 3.08 32.50 -4.24
C PHE A 393 2.54 33.52 -5.25
N PHE A 394 1.23 33.49 -5.55
CA PHE A 394 0.65 34.37 -6.57
C PHE A 394 0.72 35.87 -6.19
N GLY A 395 0.59 36.21 -4.90
CA GLY A 395 0.82 37.56 -4.39
C GLY A 395 2.31 37.94 -4.37
N ASN A 396 3.20 36.97 -4.15
CA ASN A 396 4.61 37.22 -3.87
C ASN A 396 5.61 36.88 -5.01
N ARG A 397 5.17 36.35 -6.16
CA ARG A 397 6.04 36.01 -7.30
C ARG A 397 6.82 37.20 -7.90
N ASN A 398 6.40 38.43 -7.60
CA ASN A 398 7.14 39.66 -7.93
C ASN A 398 8.00 40.20 -6.77
N ASN A 399 7.76 39.75 -5.53
CA ASN A 399 8.42 40.22 -4.31
C ASN A 399 9.79 39.54 -4.13
N SER A 400 10.89 40.26 -4.34
CA SER A 400 12.26 39.72 -4.25
C SER A 400 12.67 39.20 -2.87
N ALA A 401 11.90 39.48 -1.81
CA ALA A 401 12.11 38.90 -0.47
C ALA A 401 11.41 37.53 -0.29
N TRP A 402 10.62 37.08 -1.26
CA TRP A 402 9.90 35.81 -1.18
C TRP A 402 10.85 34.61 -1.32
N THR A 403 10.62 33.56 -0.52
CA THR A 403 11.46 32.37 -0.49
C THR A 403 10.64 31.09 -0.27
N PRO A 404 11.16 29.92 -0.70
CA PRO A 404 10.56 28.61 -0.43
C PRO A 404 10.22 28.37 1.04
N THR A 405 11.05 28.86 1.97
CA THR A 405 10.81 28.77 3.42
C THR A 405 9.60 29.57 3.86
N LEU A 406 9.40 30.79 3.33
CA LEU A 406 8.22 31.61 3.62
C LEU A 406 6.94 30.96 3.08
N GLN A 407 6.98 30.46 1.83
CA GLN A 407 5.85 29.76 1.22
C GLN A 407 5.48 28.47 1.95
N LEU A 408 6.48 27.69 2.40
CA LEU A 408 6.23 26.49 3.20
C LEU A 408 5.61 26.84 4.57
N ASN A 409 6.01 27.97 5.17
CA ASN A 409 5.39 28.46 6.41
C ASN A 409 3.95 28.95 6.19
N ALA A 410 3.65 29.57 5.04
CA ALA A 410 2.28 29.89 4.65
C ALA A 410 1.42 28.63 4.43
N VAL A 411 1.94 27.60 3.74
CA VAL A 411 1.26 26.30 3.59
C VAL A 411 1.00 25.65 4.97
N LYS A 412 1.96 25.67 5.90
CA LYS A 412 1.77 25.18 7.28
C LYS A 412 0.70 25.96 8.06
N SER A 413 0.60 27.27 7.82
CA SER A 413 -0.39 28.13 8.48
C SER A 413 -1.79 27.85 7.94
N PHE A 414 -1.92 27.65 6.63
CA PHE A 414 -3.17 27.23 5.97
C PHE A 414 -3.57 25.80 6.37
N GLU A 415 -2.63 24.87 6.42
CA GLU A 415 -2.83 23.49 6.91
C GLU A 415 -3.47 23.51 8.31
N LYS A 416 -2.90 24.28 9.24
CA LYS A 416 -3.44 24.40 10.60
C LYS A 416 -4.86 24.95 10.59
N LEU A 417 -5.11 26.04 9.86
CA LEU A 417 -6.43 26.67 9.75
C LEU A 417 -7.48 25.66 9.24
N LEU A 418 -7.12 24.88 8.21
CA LEU A 418 -7.98 23.88 7.62
C LEU A 418 -8.23 22.68 8.56
N SER A 419 -7.18 22.20 9.25
CA SER A 419 -7.26 21.14 10.26
C SER A 419 -8.13 21.53 11.46
N ASP A 420 -7.98 22.76 11.97
CA ASP A 420 -8.82 23.30 13.05
C ASP A 420 -10.28 23.40 12.59
N LYS A 421 -10.51 23.89 11.36
CA LYS A 421 -11.85 23.99 10.76
C LYS A 421 -12.50 22.62 10.58
N PHE A 422 -11.79 21.61 10.07
CA PHE A 422 -12.32 20.26 9.91
C PHE A 422 -12.61 19.61 11.26
N THR A 423 -11.76 19.83 12.26
CA THR A 423 -12.02 19.41 13.65
C THR A 423 -13.34 20.00 14.16
N SER A 424 -13.57 21.31 13.96
CA SER A 424 -14.83 21.98 14.37
C SER A 424 -16.09 21.46 13.65
N LEU A 425 -15.95 20.81 12.50
CA LEU A 425 -17.07 20.24 11.72
C LEU A 425 -17.38 18.77 12.07
N GLY A 426 -16.60 18.16 12.99
CA GLY A 426 -16.64 16.73 13.29
C GLY A 426 -15.89 15.86 12.28
N LEU A 427 -14.93 16.43 11.55
CA LEU A 427 -14.24 15.81 10.41
C LEU A 427 -12.73 15.62 10.64
N ALA A 428 -12.25 15.57 11.88
CA ALA A 428 -10.81 15.39 12.18
C ALA A 428 -10.19 14.14 11.50
N ALA A 429 -10.97 13.05 11.36
CA ALA A 429 -10.52 11.83 10.69
C ALA A 429 -10.57 11.88 9.14
N LYS A 430 -11.29 12.85 8.54
CA LYS A 430 -11.41 12.99 7.07
C LYS A 430 -10.01 13.24 6.48
N PRO A 431 -9.56 12.48 5.47
CA PRO A 431 -8.29 12.78 4.81
C PRO A 431 -8.36 14.09 4.02
N ILE A 432 -7.27 14.86 4.08
CA ILE A 432 -7.12 16.15 3.43
C ILE A 432 -5.80 16.13 2.65
N LEU A 433 -5.87 16.39 1.35
CA LEU A 433 -4.72 16.39 0.46
C LEU A 433 -4.46 17.78 -0.12
N ILE A 434 -3.19 18.07 -0.39
CA ILE A 434 -2.83 19.19 -1.27
C ILE A 434 -3.07 18.73 -2.73
N GLY A 435 -4.09 19.28 -3.38
CA GLY A 435 -4.48 18.90 -4.74
C GLY A 435 -3.60 19.49 -5.84
N GLU A 436 -3.00 20.64 -5.55
CA GLU A 436 -1.93 21.28 -6.33
C GLU A 436 -1.06 22.12 -5.39
N THR A 437 0.25 22.06 -5.59
CA THR A 437 1.22 23.05 -5.11
C THR A 437 2.49 23.03 -5.96
N GLY A 438 3.25 24.12 -5.98
CA GLY A 438 4.46 24.22 -6.79
C GLY A 438 5.15 25.58 -6.71
N TRP A 439 6.09 25.79 -7.62
CA TRP A 439 6.85 27.04 -7.77
C TRP A 439 7.21 27.25 -9.25
N GLN A 440 7.02 28.45 -9.83
CA GLN A 440 7.37 28.70 -11.24
C GLN A 440 8.89 28.87 -11.44
N SER A 441 9.48 28.20 -12.43
CA SER A 441 10.91 28.27 -12.73
C SER A 441 11.35 29.48 -13.55
N THR A 442 10.40 30.29 -14.04
CA THR A 442 10.63 31.57 -14.72
C THR A 442 9.29 32.34 -14.85
N GLY A 443 9.29 33.49 -15.52
CA GLY A 443 8.09 34.28 -15.87
C GLY A 443 7.89 35.57 -15.07
N TYR A 444 8.50 35.69 -13.88
CA TYR A 444 8.36 36.85 -12.98
C TYR A 444 9.73 37.27 -12.42
N THR A 445 9.79 37.88 -11.23
CA THR A 445 11.04 38.39 -10.64
C THR A 445 12.11 37.29 -10.55
N PRO A 446 13.27 37.40 -11.22
CA PRO A 446 14.25 36.30 -11.32
C PRO A 446 14.84 35.82 -9.99
N ALA A 447 14.83 36.64 -8.93
CA ALA A 447 15.23 36.23 -7.58
C ALA A 447 14.25 35.22 -6.94
N VAL A 448 13.01 35.19 -7.43
CA VAL A 448 11.92 34.32 -6.99
C VAL A 448 11.72 33.18 -8.00
N THR A 449 11.36 33.50 -9.25
CA THR A 449 11.04 32.49 -10.27
C THR A 449 12.29 32.03 -11.01
N ASN A 450 12.95 31.02 -10.46
CA ASN A 450 14.11 30.34 -11.03
C ASN A 450 14.13 28.84 -10.63
N THR A 451 14.95 28.04 -11.28
CA THR A 451 15.04 26.58 -11.05
C THR A 451 15.61 26.21 -9.68
N GLN A 452 16.50 27.03 -9.10
CA GLN A 452 17.02 26.80 -7.75
C GLN A 452 15.92 26.91 -6.69
N ARG A 453 15.12 27.98 -6.72
CA ARG A 453 13.98 28.15 -5.80
C ARG A 453 12.91 27.08 -6.01
N MET A 454 12.70 26.65 -7.26
CA MET A 454 11.83 25.52 -7.57
C MET A 454 12.32 24.21 -6.92
N GLN A 455 13.62 23.90 -7.00
CA GLN A 455 14.23 22.76 -6.31
C GLN A 455 14.08 22.90 -4.78
N GLU A 456 14.52 24.02 -4.21
CA GLU A 456 14.41 24.31 -2.77
C GLU A 456 12.97 24.11 -2.25
N TYR A 457 11.97 24.56 -3.02
CA TYR A 457 10.56 24.38 -2.64
C TYR A 457 10.06 22.95 -2.81
N TYR A 458 10.32 22.30 -3.96
CA TYR A 458 9.98 20.90 -4.21
C TYR A 458 10.54 19.98 -3.12
N GLU A 459 11.81 20.19 -2.76
CA GLU A 459 12.46 19.44 -1.69
C GLU A 459 11.84 19.71 -0.31
N ALA A 460 11.65 20.99 0.05
CA ALA A 460 11.16 21.36 1.38
C ALA A 460 9.68 20.99 1.59
N VAL A 461 8.82 21.12 0.57
CA VAL A 461 7.40 20.73 0.65
C VAL A 461 7.25 19.21 0.67
N SER A 462 8.03 18.47 -0.13
CA SER A 462 8.00 17.00 -0.11
C SER A 462 8.45 16.43 1.23
N ARG A 463 9.56 16.92 1.79
CA ARG A 463 10.04 16.50 3.13
C ARG A 463 9.09 16.89 4.25
N TYR A 464 8.25 17.91 4.06
CA TYR A 464 7.25 18.28 5.06
C TYR A 464 5.98 17.43 4.95
N VAL A 465 5.34 17.40 3.78
CA VAL A 465 4.03 16.73 3.59
C VAL A 465 4.13 15.22 3.75
N TYR A 466 5.23 14.61 3.30
CA TYR A 466 5.48 13.18 3.46
C TYR A 466 6.28 12.85 4.74
N GLY A 467 6.34 13.80 5.69
CA GLY A 467 7.00 13.65 6.99
C GLY A 467 5.99 13.70 8.15
N PRO A 468 6.35 13.19 9.35
CA PRO A 468 5.42 12.99 10.47
C PRO A 468 4.93 14.28 11.17
N ALA A 469 5.16 15.46 10.58
CA ALA A 469 4.80 16.77 11.13
C ALA A 469 3.64 17.47 10.36
N ALA A 470 3.18 16.89 9.26
CA ALA A 470 2.03 17.35 8.48
C ALA A 470 0.69 16.94 9.10
N ARG A 471 -0.39 17.58 8.64
CA ARG A 471 -1.80 17.20 8.84
C ARG A 471 -2.51 16.93 7.51
N PHE A 472 -1.95 17.42 6.41
CA PHE A 472 -2.23 16.89 5.08
C PHE A 472 -1.70 15.46 4.98
N ASP A 473 -2.50 14.56 4.42
CA ASP A 473 -2.20 13.13 4.37
C ASP A 473 -1.38 12.75 3.11
N SER A 474 -1.43 13.57 2.06
CA SER A 474 -0.58 13.48 0.85
C SER A 474 -0.66 14.78 0.02
N MET A 475 0.07 14.85 -1.10
CA MET A 475 -0.02 15.92 -2.10
C MET A 475 0.09 15.42 -3.54
N PHE A 476 -0.41 16.23 -4.47
CA PHE A 476 0.01 16.26 -5.86
C PHE A 476 0.86 17.52 -6.12
N TYR A 477 2.12 17.35 -6.52
CA TYR A 477 2.93 18.47 -7.03
C TYR A 477 2.43 18.88 -8.43
N PHE A 478 2.34 20.18 -8.73
CA PHE A 478 1.45 20.72 -9.76
C PHE A 478 1.49 20.03 -11.13
N ASN A 479 2.65 19.88 -11.77
CA ASN A 479 2.74 19.12 -13.03
C ASN A 479 4.11 18.45 -13.21
N LEU A 480 4.15 17.34 -13.94
CA LEU A 480 5.39 16.66 -14.31
C LEU A 480 6.21 17.48 -15.32
N THR A 481 5.59 17.92 -16.42
CA THR A 481 6.24 18.70 -17.49
C THR A 481 5.70 20.13 -17.58
N ASP A 482 6.48 21.03 -18.16
CA ASP A 482 5.94 22.25 -18.76
C ASP A 482 5.06 21.91 -19.97
N GLU A 483 4.13 22.80 -20.30
CA GLU A 483 3.31 22.72 -21.51
C GLU A 483 2.95 24.12 -22.01
N ALA A 484 3.27 24.46 -23.26
CA ALA A 484 3.15 25.81 -23.79
C ALA A 484 1.72 26.36 -23.80
N TRP A 485 0.70 25.51 -23.96
CA TRP A 485 -0.71 25.92 -23.98
C TRP A 485 -1.18 26.58 -22.67
N LYS A 486 -0.50 26.33 -21.55
CA LYS A 486 -0.79 26.98 -20.26
C LYS A 486 -0.41 28.46 -20.23
N GLY A 487 0.33 28.96 -21.22
CA GLY A 487 0.60 30.38 -21.42
C GLY A 487 1.34 31.01 -20.23
N GLY A 488 0.72 32.01 -19.59
CA GLY A 488 1.26 32.65 -18.38
C GLY A 488 1.31 31.74 -17.14
N ASP A 489 0.61 30.60 -17.18
CA ASP A 489 0.63 29.55 -16.17
C ASP A 489 1.47 28.32 -16.59
N ASN A 490 2.45 28.55 -17.47
CA ASN A 490 3.50 27.57 -17.76
C ASN A 490 4.69 27.72 -16.77
N SER A 491 5.77 26.98 -16.98
CA SER A 491 7.02 27.00 -16.18
C SER A 491 6.96 26.34 -14.80
N TRP A 492 5.89 25.60 -14.47
CA TRP A 492 5.76 24.87 -13.20
C TRP A 492 6.25 23.41 -13.23
N GLY A 493 6.52 22.84 -14.41
CA GLY A 493 6.89 21.43 -14.54
C GLY A 493 8.26 21.13 -13.92
N LEU A 494 8.45 19.91 -13.41
CA LEU A 494 9.78 19.42 -13.00
C LEU A 494 10.71 19.21 -14.21
N PHE A 495 10.11 18.86 -15.36
CA PHE A 495 10.74 18.76 -16.66
C PHE A 495 10.30 19.88 -17.60
N THR A 496 11.14 20.21 -18.57
CA THR A 496 10.76 21.06 -19.72
C THR A 496 9.82 20.29 -20.67
N GLU A 497 9.09 21.00 -21.54
CA GLU A 497 8.02 20.41 -22.37
C GLU A 497 8.54 19.30 -23.30
N GLY A 498 9.66 19.54 -24.00
CA GLY A 498 10.33 18.54 -24.84
C GLY A 498 9.94 18.58 -26.32
N THR A 499 9.67 17.40 -26.88
CA THR A 499 9.38 17.18 -28.31
C THR A 499 8.07 16.42 -28.50
N ALA A 500 7.66 16.17 -29.75
CA ALA A 500 6.52 15.31 -30.06
C ALA A 500 6.62 13.91 -29.43
N THR A 501 7.81 13.30 -29.40
CA THR A 501 8.04 11.89 -29.00
C THR A 501 8.69 11.71 -27.63
N THR A 502 9.19 12.78 -27.00
CA THR A 502 9.86 12.72 -25.69
C THR A 502 9.53 13.93 -24.83
N ILE A 503 9.43 13.75 -23.51
CA ILE A 503 9.50 14.88 -22.56
C ILE A 503 10.87 15.58 -22.64
N GLY A 504 10.95 16.80 -22.12
CA GLY A 504 12.20 17.57 -22.09
C GLY A 504 13.12 17.16 -20.94
N GLY A 505 14.29 17.78 -20.86
CA GLY A 505 15.23 17.60 -19.74
C GLY A 505 14.65 18.11 -18.41
N SER A 506 15.09 17.54 -17.29
CA SER A 506 14.74 18.02 -15.96
C SER A 506 15.34 19.41 -15.71
N LYS A 507 14.62 20.26 -14.98
CA LYS A 507 15.07 21.64 -14.71
C LYS A 507 16.17 21.76 -13.65
N PHE A 508 16.34 20.71 -12.87
CA PHE A 508 17.35 20.54 -11.84
C PHE A 508 17.62 19.03 -11.65
N GLN A 509 18.51 18.67 -10.72
CA GLN A 509 18.74 17.27 -10.35
C GLN A 509 17.63 16.80 -9.40
N ILE A 510 16.62 16.12 -9.94
CA ILE A 510 15.48 15.64 -9.17
C ILE A 510 15.86 14.30 -8.51
N ALA A 511 16.11 14.32 -7.20
CA ALA A 511 16.21 13.08 -6.43
C ALA A 511 14.84 12.35 -6.42
N PRO A 512 14.79 11.03 -6.66
CA PRO A 512 13.57 10.25 -6.45
C PRO A 512 13.04 10.45 -5.03
N LEU A 513 11.72 10.52 -4.87
CA LEU A 513 11.07 10.83 -3.59
C LEU A 513 11.54 9.95 -2.42
N PRO A 514 11.77 8.63 -2.56
CA PRO A 514 12.33 7.86 -1.45
C PRO A 514 13.73 8.37 -1.02
N THR A 515 14.63 8.69 -1.96
CA THR A 515 15.95 9.28 -1.65
C THR A 515 15.79 10.62 -0.94
N LEU A 516 14.89 11.46 -1.45
CA LEU A 516 14.65 12.82 -0.96
C LEU A 516 14.16 12.85 0.49
N LEU A 517 13.35 11.86 0.86
CA LEU A 517 12.79 11.65 2.20
C LEU A 517 13.74 10.92 3.16
N GLY A 518 14.98 10.64 2.74
CA GLY A 518 15.97 9.94 3.54
C GLY A 518 15.77 8.43 3.65
N ALA A 519 14.80 7.86 2.92
CA ALA A 519 14.76 6.42 2.71
C ALA A 519 15.94 6.04 1.81
N THR A 520 16.63 4.95 2.17
CA THR A 520 17.73 4.43 1.37
C THR A 520 17.17 3.85 0.07
N VAL A 521 17.27 4.59 -1.04
CA VAL A 521 16.96 4.03 -2.35
C VAL A 521 17.91 2.86 -2.62
N PRO A 522 17.39 1.65 -2.90
CA PRO A 522 18.22 0.56 -3.36
C PRO A 522 18.75 0.91 -4.75
N ALA A 523 20.08 0.98 -4.91
CA ALA A 523 20.72 1.25 -6.19
C ALA A 523 20.48 0.07 -7.16
N THR A 524 19.40 0.13 -7.95
CA THR A 524 18.91 -0.97 -8.82
C THR A 524 18.89 -2.31 -8.08
N SER A 525 18.02 -2.46 -7.09
CA SER A 525 17.82 -3.75 -6.41
C SER A 525 17.41 -4.82 -7.41
N ARG A 526 18.39 -5.62 -7.83
CA ARG A 526 18.17 -6.84 -8.58
C ARG A 526 18.02 -7.97 -7.57
N LEU A 527 16.81 -8.53 -7.47
CA LEU A 527 16.55 -9.72 -6.68
C LEU A 527 17.20 -10.92 -7.37
N VAL A 528 17.96 -11.71 -6.62
CA VAL A 528 18.49 -12.98 -7.10
C VAL A 528 17.32 -13.93 -7.33
N VAL A 529 17.11 -14.36 -8.57
CA VAL A 529 16.17 -15.44 -8.93
C VAL A 529 16.85 -16.77 -8.69
N GLU A 530 18.12 -16.86 -9.10
CA GLU A 530 18.93 -18.08 -9.08
C GLU A 530 20.43 -17.68 -9.03
N SER A 531 21.26 -18.45 -8.32
CA SER A 531 22.70 -18.16 -8.12
C SER A 531 23.49 -19.37 -7.59
N ARG A 532 23.14 -20.60 -7.97
CA ARG A 532 23.87 -21.81 -7.56
C ARG A 532 25.10 -22.10 -8.43
N GLY A 533 25.13 -21.52 -9.63
CA GLY A 533 26.14 -21.76 -10.66
C GLY A 533 27.24 -20.69 -10.77
N SER A 534 27.97 -20.72 -11.89
CA SER A 534 28.97 -19.69 -12.25
C SER A 534 28.34 -18.39 -12.78
N VAL A 535 27.02 -18.40 -13.00
CA VAL A 535 26.19 -17.25 -13.36
C VAL A 535 25.03 -17.15 -12.38
N SER A 536 24.66 -15.93 -11.99
CA SER A 536 23.40 -15.64 -11.29
C SER A 536 22.36 -15.12 -12.27
N LEU A 537 21.14 -15.66 -12.21
CA LEU A 537 19.96 -15.06 -12.83
C LEU A 537 19.35 -14.06 -11.84
N LEU A 538 19.19 -12.81 -12.26
CA LEU A 538 18.65 -11.74 -11.43
C LEU A 538 17.42 -11.10 -12.09
N LYS A 539 16.52 -10.58 -11.27
CA LYS A 539 15.34 -9.82 -11.67
C LYS A 539 15.45 -8.41 -11.14
N ASP A 540 15.44 -7.40 -12.00
CA ASP A 540 15.26 -6.02 -11.54
C ASP A 540 13.88 -5.87 -10.87
N VAL A 541 13.84 -5.41 -9.62
CA VAL A 541 12.63 -5.44 -8.78
C VAL A 541 11.55 -4.48 -9.27
N ALA A 542 11.90 -3.38 -9.95
CA ALA A 542 10.93 -2.43 -10.49
C ALA A 542 10.39 -2.90 -11.86
N THR A 543 11.29 -3.17 -12.80
CA THR A 543 10.93 -3.43 -14.21
C THR A 543 10.67 -4.89 -14.54
N GLY A 544 11.05 -5.82 -13.65
CA GLY A 544 10.98 -7.26 -13.88
C GLY A 544 11.96 -7.82 -14.92
N ILE A 545 12.82 -6.97 -15.50
CA ILE A 545 13.82 -7.33 -16.51
C ILE A 545 14.84 -8.33 -15.94
N ALA A 546 15.13 -9.36 -16.72
CA ALA A 546 16.15 -10.36 -16.43
C ALA A 546 17.55 -9.77 -16.65
N TYR A 547 18.46 -10.09 -15.74
CA TYR A 547 19.89 -9.85 -15.87
C TYR A 547 20.62 -11.17 -15.60
N VAL A 548 21.75 -11.38 -16.28
CA VAL A 548 22.70 -12.46 -15.98
C VAL A 548 24.00 -11.86 -15.47
N GLN A 549 24.57 -12.44 -14.42
CA GLN A 549 25.81 -11.96 -13.80
C GLN A 549 26.78 -13.13 -13.63
N ARG A 550 27.89 -13.15 -14.38
CA ARG A 550 28.99 -14.09 -14.10
C ARG A 550 29.60 -13.78 -12.73
N ALA A 551 30.07 -14.80 -12.01
CA ALA A 551 30.75 -14.62 -10.73
C ALA A 551 31.88 -13.57 -10.82
N GLY A 552 31.82 -12.54 -9.97
CA GLY A 552 32.77 -11.42 -9.96
C GLY A 552 32.63 -10.39 -11.09
N GLY A 553 31.74 -10.60 -12.06
CA GLY A 553 31.49 -9.69 -13.18
C GLY A 553 30.31 -8.74 -12.95
N PRO A 554 30.09 -7.76 -13.86
CA PRO A 554 28.89 -6.93 -13.87
C PRO A 554 27.65 -7.74 -14.30
N ALA A 555 26.47 -7.34 -13.82
CA ALA A 555 25.19 -7.89 -14.27
C ALA A 555 24.78 -7.25 -15.62
N VAL A 556 24.64 -8.05 -16.68
CA VAL A 556 24.21 -7.61 -18.01
C VAL A 556 22.75 -7.98 -18.26
N ALA A 557 21.98 -7.08 -18.90
CA ALA A 557 20.55 -7.28 -19.12
C ALA A 557 20.30 -8.31 -20.23
N VAL A 558 19.35 -9.22 -20.03
CA VAL A 558 18.95 -10.16 -21.07
C VAL A 558 18.16 -9.43 -22.15
N SER A 559 18.58 -9.54 -23.40
CA SER A 559 17.92 -8.91 -24.54
C SER A 559 17.70 -9.89 -25.69
N ARG A 560 16.63 -9.72 -26.45
CA ARG A 560 16.28 -10.54 -27.63
C ARG A 560 15.77 -9.64 -28.74
N SER A 561 15.97 -10.03 -30.01
CA SER A 561 15.66 -9.21 -31.18
C SER A 561 15.23 -10.08 -32.37
N ASP A 562 14.11 -10.77 -32.21
CA ASP A 562 13.51 -11.65 -33.22
C ASP A 562 11.96 -11.52 -33.22
N SER A 563 11.28 -12.42 -33.92
CA SER A 563 9.81 -12.47 -33.99
C SER A 563 9.13 -12.96 -32.70
N TYR A 564 9.90 -13.39 -31.69
CA TYR A 564 9.38 -13.82 -30.39
C TYR A 564 9.51 -12.71 -29.34
N TRP A 565 10.63 -11.97 -29.33
CA TRP A 565 10.77 -10.77 -28.49
C TRP A 565 11.76 -9.76 -29.09
N ASN A 566 11.46 -8.47 -28.92
CA ASN A 566 12.33 -7.37 -29.35
C ASN A 566 12.53 -6.35 -28.23
N GLY A 567 13.73 -6.33 -27.64
CA GLY A 567 14.11 -5.47 -26.51
C GLY A 567 14.67 -6.25 -25.32
N LEU A 568 14.69 -5.61 -24.15
CA LEU A 568 15.03 -6.24 -22.87
C LEU A 568 13.94 -7.23 -22.46
N VAL A 569 14.31 -8.38 -21.89
CA VAL A 569 13.41 -9.51 -21.62
C VAL A 569 13.06 -9.60 -20.14
N PRO A 570 11.78 -9.60 -19.73
CA PRO A 570 11.37 -9.90 -18.37
C PRO A 570 11.61 -11.36 -17.96
N VAL A 571 11.93 -11.57 -16.68
CA VAL A 571 12.07 -12.92 -16.07
C VAL A 571 10.79 -13.74 -16.21
N THR A 572 9.61 -13.09 -16.14
CA THR A 572 8.30 -13.72 -16.38
C THR A 572 7.57 -12.90 -17.43
N ARG A 573 7.10 -13.55 -18.52
CA ARG A 573 6.39 -12.91 -19.63
C ARG A 573 5.34 -13.87 -20.21
N GLY A 574 4.08 -13.46 -20.23
CA GLY A 574 2.97 -14.34 -20.62
C GLY A 574 2.96 -15.63 -19.78
N GLY A 575 2.96 -16.79 -20.43
CA GLY A 575 3.07 -18.11 -19.81
C GLY A 575 4.51 -18.68 -19.77
N ALA A 576 5.54 -17.85 -19.87
CA ALA A 576 6.95 -18.26 -19.83
C ALA A 576 7.73 -17.61 -18.68
N THR A 577 8.65 -18.35 -18.07
CA THR A 577 9.51 -17.87 -16.98
C THR A 577 10.95 -18.42 -17.07
N MET A 578 11.92 -17.52 -16.91
CA MET A 578 13.33 -17.82 -16.70
C MET A 578 13.57 -18.30 -15.27
N MET A 579 14.20 -19.46 -15.10
CA MET A 579 14.32 -20.14 -13.81
C MET A 579 15.76 -20.29 -13.28
N ALA A 580 16.76 -20.35 -14.17
CA ALA A 580 18.16 -20.56 -13.82
C ALA A 580 19.11 -20.03 -14.91
N ALA A 581 20.39 -19.84 -14.59
CA ALA A 581 21.42 -19.51 -15.56
C ALA A 581 22.79 -20.09 -15.14
N ASP A 582 23.56 -20.61 -16.09
CA ASP A 582 24.98 -20.95 -15.87
C ASP A 582 25.77 -20.92 -17.21
N LEU A 583 26.97 -21.47 -17.25
CA LEU A 583 27.78 -21.63 -18.44
C LEU A 583 27.63 -23.03 -19.06
N ASP A 584 27.64 -23.11 -20.40
CA ASP A 584 27.82 -24.40 -21.08
C ASP A 584 29.29 -24.83 -21.15
N GLY A 585 29.53 -26.04 -21.66
CA GLY A 585 30.88 -26.59 -21.89
C GLY A 585 31.73 -25.82 -22.92
N GLN A 586 31.20 -24.76 -23.53
CA GLN A 586 31.93 -23.81 -24.37
C GLN A 586 32.10 -22.42 -23.71
N GLY A 587 31.67 -22.26 -22.45
CA GLY A 587 31.80 -21.03 -21.68
C GLY A 587 30.81 -19.92 -22.06
N ARG A 588 29.75 -20.23 -22.82
CA ARG A 588 28.67 -19.29 -23.19
C ARG A 588 27.61 -19.28 -22.09
N ILE A 589 26.91 -18.15 -21.91
CA ILE A 589 25.85 -18.07 -20.89
C ILE A 589 24.61 -18.79 -21.41
N ARG A 590 24.11 -19.74 -20.63
CA ARG A 590 22.81 -20.37 -20.82
C ARG A 590 21.79 -19.78 -19.85
N VAL A 591 20.55 -19.63 -20.29
CA VAL A 591 19.40 -19.31 -19.41
C VAL A 591 18.32 -20.34 -19.66
N LEU A 592 17.80 -20.93 -18.58
CA LEU A 592 16.67 -21.85 -18.64
C LEU A 592 15.36 -21.07 -18.63
N ASP A 593 14.60 -21.15 -19.72
CA ASP A 593 13.27 -20.57 -19.86
C ASP A 593 12.23 -21.68 -20.01
N THR A 594 11.18 -21.67 -19.20
CA THR A 594 10.16 -22.73 -19.15
C THR A 594 8.77 -22.17 -19.46
N SER A 595 7.94 -22.96 -20.15
CA SER A 595 6.58 -22.58 -20.52
C SER A 595 5.72 -23.82 -20.78
N SER A 596 4.42 -23.62 -21.07
CA SER A 596 3.53 -24.68 -21.57
C SER A 596 3.96 -25.35 -22.88
N TYR A 597 4.96 -24.78 -23.60
CA TYR A 597 5.52 -25.36 -24.81
C TYR A 597 6.79 -26.21 -24.56
N GLY A 598 7.29 -26.25 -23.33
CA GLY A 598 8.47 -27.00 -22.90
C GLY A 598 9.52 -26.14 -22.18
N ALA A 599 10.67 -26.75 -21.89
CA ALA A 599 11.85 -26.10 -21.35
C ALA A 599 12.86 -25.79 -22.48
N PHE A 600 13.46 -24.61 -22.45
CA PHE A 600 14.38 -24.11 -23.47
C PHE A 600 15.64 -23.54 -22.83
N GLY A 601 16.80 -23.99 -23.29
CA GLY A 601 18.10 -23.42 -22.93
C GLY A 601 18.48 -22.33 -23.92
N TRP A 602 18.21 -21.08 -23.58
CA TRP A 602 18.67 -19.93 -24.38
C TRP A 602 20.19 -19.84 -24.36
N VAL A 603 20.80 -19.28 -25.40
CA VAL A 603 22.23 -19.02 -25.52
C VAL A 603 22.44 -17.50 -25.66
N LEU A 604 23.14 -16.91 -24.70
CA LEU A 604 23.45 -15.48 -24.68
C LEU A 604 24.93 -15.23 -24.97
N ASP A 605 25.22 -14.13 -25.67
CA ASP A 605 26.58 -13.60 -25.81
C ASP A 605 27.07 -12.91 -24.52
N SER A 606 28.31 -12.41 -24.55
CA SER A 606 28.92 -11.72 -23.41
C SER A 606 28.26 -10.38 -23.03
N THR A 607 27.31 -9.89 -23.83
CA THR A 607 26.53 -8.67 -23.54
C THR A 607 25.14 -8.97 -22.98
N GLY A 608 24.76 -10.25 -22.86
CA GLY A 608 23.42 -10.68 -22.46
C GLY A 608 22.42 -10.75 -23.61
N LYS A 609 22.86 -10.56 -24.86
CA LYS A 609 21.99 -10.66 -26.03
C LYS A 609 21.80 -12.11 -26.46
N PHE A 610 20.56 -12.47 -26.75
CA PHE A 610 20.14 -13.75 -27.31
C PHE A 610 20.77 -14.01 -28.68
N THR A 611 21.34 -15.21 -28.84
CA THR A 611 22.00 -15.67 -30.08
C THR A 611 21.46 -17.00 -30.62
N GLY A 612 20.66 -17.72 -29.83
CA GLY A 612 20.03 -18.98 -30.21
C GLY A 612 19.38 -19.67 -29.01
N GLU A 613 18.65 -20.76 -29.26
CA GLU A 613 18.03 -21.58 -28.22
C GLU A 613 18.06 -23.07 -28.56
N GLU A 614 18.00 -23.89 -27.51
CA GLU A 614 17.94 -25.35 -27.55
C GLU A 614 16.65 -25.76 -26.83
N LYS A 615 15.84 -26.62 -27.42
CA LYS A 615 14.67 -27.19 -26.73
C LYS A 615 15.09 -28.48 -26.03
N TYR A 616 14.76 -28.60 -24.75
CA TYR A 616 14.99 -29.83 -24.01
C TYR A 616 13.78 -30.78 -24.06
N ASP A 617 14.09 -32.06 -24.10
CA ASP A 617 13.18 -33.21 -24.12
C ASP A 617 13.64 -34.29 -23.13
N ALA A 618 12.93 -35.41 -23.04
CA ALA A 618 13.25 -36.48 -22.09
C ALA A 618 14.63 -37.14 -22.29
N THR A 619 15.31 -36.92 -23.42
CA THR A 619 16.68 -37.44 -23.67
C THR A 619 17.77 -36.42 -23.35
N THR A 620 17.44 -35.14 -23.44
CA THR A 620 18.36 -34.00 -23.22
C THR A 620 18.20 -33.35 -21.85
N LEU A 621 17.07 -33.56 -21.15
CA LEU A 621 16.82 -33.07 -19.78
C LEU A 621 17.99 -33.34 -18.82
N PRO A 622 18.56 -34.56 -18.73
CA PRO A 622 19.68 -34.81 -17.81
C PRO A 622 20.91 -33.92 -18.07
N SER A 623 21.14 -33.50 -19.32
CA SER A 623 22.21 -32.55 -19.65
C SER A 623 21.83 -31.12 -19.25
N ALA A 624 20.58 -30.73 -19.41
CA ALA A 624 20.06 -29.44 -18.96
C ALA A 624 20.09 -29.31 -17.42
N GLU A 625 19.65 -30.34 -16.71
CA GLU A 625 19.69 -30.42 -15.24
C GLU A 625 21.12 -30.24 -14.72
N THR A 626 22.09 -30.93 -15.35
CA THR A 626 23.52 -30.79 -15.07
C THR A 626 24.04 -29.36 -15.31
N ILE A 627 23.55 -28.66 -16.34
CA ILE A 627 23.93 -27.27 -16.64
C ILE A 627 23.31 -26.27 -15.65
N PHE A 628 22.07 -26.49 -15.20
CA PHE A 628 21.34 -25.50 -14.39
C PHE A 628 21.28 -25.82 -12.88
N GLY A 629 21.78 -26.97 -12.45
CA GLY A 629 21.73 -27.39 -11.04
C GLY A 629 20.30 -27.53 -10.49
N VAL A 630 19.33 -27.87 -11.34
CA VAL A 630 17.91 -28.02 -11.04
C VAL A 630 17.48 -29.41 -11.52
N ASP A 631 16.75 -30.16 -10.69
CA ASP A 631 15.97 -31.33 -11.12
C ASP A 631 14.74 -30.83 -11.92
N LEU A 632 14.67 -31.18 -13.21
CA LEU A 632 13.63 -30.71 -14.14
C LEU A 632 12.56 -31.78 -14.41
N ASN A 633 12.81 -33.03 -14.02
CA ASN A 633 11.90 -34.16 -14.24
C ASN A 633 11.16 -34.59 -12.96
N GLY A 634 11.70 -34.27 -11.78
CA GLY A 634 11.13 -34.52 -10.46
C GLY A 634 11.51 -35.86 -9.83
N ASP A 635 12.55 -36.56 -10.33
CA ASP A 635 12.95 -37.87 -9.80
C ASP A 635 13.91 -37.83 -8.60
N GLY A 636 14.26 -36.63 -8.13
CA GLY A 636 15.14 -36.38 -6.99
C GLY A 636 16.63 -36.38 -7.31
N THR A 637 17.02 -36.44 -8.59
CA THR A 637 18.41 -36.35 -9.03
C THR A 637 18.65 -35.24 -10.05
N ILE A 638 19.89 -34.75 -10.10
CA ILE A 638 20.33 -33.76 -11.10
C ILE A 638 21.17 -34.51 -12.12
N GLY A 639 20.66 -34.65 -13.35
CA GLY A 639 21.33 -35.41 -14.40
C GLY A 639 21.01 -36.91 -14.36
N VAL A 640 21.86 -37.73 -14.98
CA VAL A 640 21.56 -39.17 -15.15
C VAL A 640 21.61 -39.93 -13.82
N LYS A 641 20.41 -40.25 -13.30
CA LYS A 641 20.16 -41.06 -12.11
C LYS A 641 21.06 -42.31 -12.03
N PRO A 642 21.97 -42.40 -11.03
CA PRO A 642 22.76 -43.61 -10.81
C PRO A 642 21.86 -44.79 -10.42
N THR A 643 21.99 -45.92 -11.10
CA THR A 643 21.22 -47.14 -10.80
C THR A 643 21.88 -48.00 -9.72
N THR A 644 21.03 -48.66 -8.91
CA THR A 644 21.36 -49.63 -7.82
C THR A 644 21.93 -49.00 -6.53
N VAL A 645 21.73 -49.54 -5.32
CA VAL A 645 21.03 -50.76 -4.83
C VAL A 645 20.23 -50.42 -3.54
N THR A 646 19.11 -51.08 -3.26
CA THR A 646 18.37 -50.98 -1.98
C THR A 646 18.74 -52.14 -1.04
N PRO A 647 19.02 -51.89 0.26
CA PRO A 647 18.14 -52.42 1.33
C PRO A 647 18.17 -51.60 2.66
N PRO A 648 17.37 -51.97 3.68
CA PRO A 648 15.94 -52.27 3.68
C PRO A 648 15.15 -51.27 4.54
N ALA A 649 13.81 -51.32 4.51
CA ALA A 649 12.97 -50.37 5.26
C ALA A 649 12.74 -50.76 6.73
N THR A 650 12.69 -49.76 7.61
CA THR A 650 11.95 -49.80 8.89
C THR A 650 10.91 -48.68 8.88
N GLY A 651 9.66 -49.01 9.18
CA GLY A 651 8.53 -48.13 8.90
C GLY A 651 8.35 -46.97 9.88
N GLY A 652 8.16 -45.77 9.33
CA GLY A 652 7.51 -44.64 9.99
C GLY A 652 6.41 -44.12 9.07
N THR A 653 5.17 -44.07 9.55
CA THR A 653 4.01 -43.72 8.71
C THR A 653 4.09 -42.29 8.21
N THR A 654 4.07 -42.09 6.89
CA THR A 654 3.89 -40.79 6.24
C THR A 654 2.47 -40.28 6.45
N GLY A 655 2.20 -39.77 7.66
CA GLY A 655 0.95 -39.10 7.99
C GLY A 655 0.85 -37.79 7.22
N THR A 656 0.08 -37.78 6.14
CA THR A 656 -0.32 -36.55 5.44
C THR A 656 -1.15 -35.70 6.39
N THR A 657 -0.52 -34.71 7.02
CA THR A 657 -1.17 -33.80 7.97
C THR A 657 -2.14 -32.89 7.23
N THR A 658 -3.43 -33.26 7.25
CA THR A 658 -4.53 -32.37 6.82
C THR A 658 -4.42 -31.06 7.58
N ALA A 659 -4.15 -29.96 6.85
CA ALA A 659 -3.82 -28.67 7.46
C ALA A 659 -4.96 -28.17 8.36
N GLN A 660 -4.70 -28.11 9.67
CA GLN A 660 -5.65 -27.57 10.63
C GLN A 660 -5.95 -26.10 10.30
N VAL A 661 -7.22 -25.71 10.33
CA VAL A 661 -7.65 -24.32 10.07
C VAL A 661 -6.94 -23.38 11.06
N GLY A 662 -6.28 -22.34 10.54
CA GLY A 662 -5.45 -21.41 11.31
C GLY A 662 -3.97 -21.80 11.46
N SER A 663 -3.56 -23.02 11.10
CA SER A 663 -2.14 -23.39 11.05
C SER A 663 -1.43 -22.75 9.84
N PHE A 664 -0.13 -22.45 9.97
CA PHE A 664 0.68 -21.87 8.89
C PHE A 664 2.02 -22.60 8.72
N PRO A 665 2.62 -22.62 7.50
CA PRO A 665 3.88 -23.33 7.27
C PRO A 665 5.08 -22.56 7.80
N LEU A 666 6.00 -23.28 8.46
CA LEU A 666 7.33 -22.79 8.82
C LEU A 666 8.36 -23.45 7.91
N THR A 667 9.01 -22.65 7.06
CA THR A 667 10.14 -23.09 6.23
C THR A 667 11.45 -22.83 6.97
N LEU A 668 12.21 -23.88 7.23
CA LEU A 668 13.57 -23.79 7.77
C LEU A 668 14.55 -23.96 6.61
N VAL A 669 15.55 -23.07 6.50
CA VAL A 669 16.53 -23.10 5.40
C VAL A 669 17.94 -23.10 5.97
N ASN A 670 18.74 -24.09 5.60
CA ASN A 670 20.17 -24.09 5.89
C ASN A 670 20.90 -23.14 4.93
N ASN A 671 21.39 -22.02 5.45
CA ASN A 671 22.20 -21.03 4.75
C ASN A 671 23.61 -20.92 5.39
N THR A 672 24.13 -22.03 5.95
CA THR A 672 25.45 -22.05 6.62
C THR A 672 26.64 -22.17 5.67
N GLY A 673 26.43 -22.04 4.35
CA GLY A 673 27.48 -22.15 3.33
C GLY A 673 28.15 -23.53 3.27
N GLY A 674 27.43 -24.60 3.67
CA GLY A 674 27.96 -25.96 3.76
C GLY A 674 28.78 -26.25 5.02
N ALA A 675 28.94 -25.28 5.94
CA ALA A 675 29.63 -25.51 7.21
C ALA A 675 28.92 -26.52 8.13
N TRP A 676 27.60 -26.67 7.96
CA TRP A 676 26.77 -27.69 8.62
C TRP A 676 25.78 -28.27 7.62
N ARG A 677 25.48 -29.56 7.74
CA ARG A 677 24.39 -30.22 7.01
C ARG A 677 23.06 -30.14 7.76
N ASP A 678 21.97 -30.40 7.05
CA ASP A 678 20.60 -30.34 7.59
C ASP A 678 20.33 -31.36 8.70
N ASP A 679 21.06 -32.49 8.73
CA ASP A 679 21.05 -33.49 9.81
C ASP A 679 21.90 -33.08 11.04
N GLN A 680 22.55 -31.92 10.98
CA GLN A 680 23.41 -31.38 12.04
C GLN A 680 22.94 -30.03 12.60
N ILE A 681 21.83 -29.48 12.07
CA ILE A 681 21.19 -28.26 12.60
C ILE A 681 19.92 -28.68 13.33
N PHE A 682 19.90 -28.47 14.64
CA PHE A 682 18.84 -28.91 15.55
C PHE A 682 17.93 -27.76 15.93
N VAL A 683 16.62 -28.03 15.92
CA VAL A 683 15.53 -27.09 16.20
C VAL A 683 14.75 -27.57 17.41
N THR A 684 14.43 -26.66 18.32
CA THR A 684 13.58 -26.91 19.50
C THR A 684 12.52 -25.80 19.55
N ILE A 685 11.25 -26.15 19.38
CA ILE A 685 10.13 -25.20 19.41
C ILE A 685 9.36 -25.40 20.72
N ILE A 686 9.31 -24.37 21.57
CA ILE A 686 8.60 -24.41 22.86
C ILE A 686 7.72 -23.16 23.01
N GLY A 687 6.49 -23.31 23.48
CA GLY A 687 5.55 -22.21 23.72
C GLY A 687 4.27 -22.68 24.39
N GLN A 688 3.24 -21.83 24.45
CA GLN A 688 1.93 -22.17 24.99
C GLN A 688 0.91 -22.26 23.85
N VAL A 689 0.52 -23.50 23.52
CA VAL A 689 -0.55 -23.76 22.52
C VAL A 689 -1.93 -23.56 23.16
N THR A 690 -2.06 -23.94 24.43
CA THR A 690 -3.16 -23.53 25.32
C THR A 690 -2.58 -22.57 26.37
N PRO A 691 -3.16 -21.38 26.60
CA PRO A 691 -2.67 -20.45 27.62
C PRO A 691 -2.53 -21.12 29.00
N GLY A 692 -1.40 -20.86 29.66
CA GLY A 692 -1.04 -21.48 30.93
C GLY A 692 -0.52 -22.93 30.83
N THR A 693 -0.45 -23.53 29.63
CA THR A 693 0.07 -24.89 29.42
C THR A 693 1.23 -24.88 28.42
N TRP A 694 2.44 -25.09 28.91
CA TRP A 694 3.62 -25.20 28.05
C TRP A 694 3.62 -26.49 27.22
N SER A 695 4.08 -26.38 25.99
CA SER A 695 4.21 -27.47 25.03
C SER A 695 5.43 -27.26 24.15
N TRP A 696 6.02 -28.35 23.69
CA TRP A 696 6.96 -28.36 22.57
C TRP A 696 6.24 -28.80 21.28
N ILE A 697 6.74 -28.42 20.12
CA ILE A 697 6.20 -28.84 18.81
C ILE A 697 7.17 -29.85 18.18
N ASP A 698 6.66 -31.01 17.80
CA ASP A 698 7.45 -32.06 17.13
C ASP A 698 7.63 -31.79 15.62
N ALA A 699 8.46 -32.61 14.97
CA ALA A 699 8.78 -32.49 13.54
C ALA A 699 7.56 -32.62 12.60
N ALA A 700 6.44 -33.20 13.06
CA ALA A 700 5.19 -33.28 12.29
C ALA A 700 4.28 -32.06 12.50
N GLY A 701 4.68 -31.09 13.33
CA GLY A 701 3.89 -29.93 13.73
C GLY A 701 2.90 -30.22 14.87
N ALA A 702 2.98 -31.38 15.53
CA ALA A 702 2.07 -31.72 16.61
C ALA A 702 2.56 -31.18 17.96
N ALA A 703 1.65 -30.60 18.74
CA ALA A 703 1.93 -30.07 20.06
C ALA A 703 2.00 -31.20 21.11
N ARG A 704 3.06 -31.20 21.91
CA ARG A 704 3.32 -32.13 23.01
C ARG A 704 3.46 -31.31 24.29
N ARG A 705 2.61 -31.54 25.29
CA ARG A 705 2.76 -30.89 26.61
C ARG A 705 4.16 -31.23 27.17
N ILE A 706 4.85 -30.28 27.80
CA ILE A 706 6.10 -30.59 28.50
C ILE A 706 5.82 -31.50 29.70
N ASN A 707 6.72 -32.45 29.96
CA ASN A 707 6.59 -33.46 30.99
C ASN A 707 7.98 -33.76 31.57
N HIS A 708 8.20 -33.50 32.85
CA HIS A 708 9.50 -33.76 33.49
C HIS A 708 9.90 -35.25 33.47
N LEU A 709 8.94 -36.17 33.35
CA LEU A 709 9.21 -37.61 33.22
C LEU A 709 9.84 -37.96 31.85
N ASP A 710 9.66 -37.15 30.81
CA ASP A 710 10.28 -37.36 29.49
C ASP A 710 11.82 -37.25 29.56
N ALA A 711 12.36 -36.63 30.60
CA ALA A 711 13.80 -36.66 30.89
C ALA A 711 14.33 -38.07 31.19
N ASN A 712 13.47 -39.05 31.46
CA ASN A 712 13.85 -40.46 31.65
C ASN A 712 13.21 -41.40 30.61
N ALA A 713 12.62 -40.87 29.53
CA ALA A 713 12.12 -41.66 28.40
C ALA A 713 13.25 -42.40 27.67
N THR A 714 12.94 -43.46 26.92
CA THR A 714 13.94 -44.32 26.25
C THR A 714 14.87 -43.57 25.28
N ASN A 715 14.45 -42.41 24.78
CA ASN A 715 15.18 -41.55 23.84
C ASN A 715 15.71 -40.24 24.46
N HIS A 716 15.81 -40.15 25.80
CA HIS A 716 16.29 -38.95 26.49
C HIS A 716 17.74 -38.58 26.12
N LEU A 717 18.09 -37.32 26.32
CA LEU A 717 19.43 -36.77 26.11
C LEU A 717 20.21 -36.79 27.43
N VAL A 718 21.50 -37.15 27.42
CA VAL A 718 22.34 -37.12 28.63
C VAL A 718 23.48 -36.13 28.48
N LYS A 719 23.69 -35.27 29.49
CA LYS A 719 24.83 -34.36 29.57
C LYS A 719 25.36 -34.28 30.99
N ASN A 720 26.67 -34.53 31.14
CA ASN A 720 27.39 -34.45 32.42
C ASN A 720 26.76 -35.30 33.57
N GLY A 721 26.09 -36.41 33.23
CA GLY A 721 25.38 -37.27 34.20
C GLY A 721 23.95 -36.84 34.54
N VAL A 722 23.43 -35.78 33.90
CA VAL A 722 22.04 -35.31 34.02
C VAL A 722 21.27 -35.67 32.75
N ASN A 723 20.02 -36.10 32.90
CA ASN A 723 19.14 -36.47 31.79
C ASN A 723 18.19 -35.31 31.43
N TYR A 724 17.81 -35.21 30.16
CA TYR A 724 16.99 -34.13 29.59
C TYR A 724 16.01 -34.68 28.55
N ALA A 725 14.81 -34.11 28.47
CA ALA A 725 13.78 -34.54 27.52
C ALA A 725 14.21 -34.26 26.06
N SER A 726 13.94 -35.21 25.16
CA SER A 726 14.33 -35.14 23.75
C SER A 726 13.28 -34.39 22.92
N MET A 727 13.28 -33.06 23.05
CA MET A 727 12.31 -32.15 22.43
C MET A 727 12.81 -31.52 21.11
N SER A 728 13.91 -32.00 20.55
CA SER A 728 14.57 -31.44 19.37
C SER A 728 14.49 -32.35 18.15
N PHE A 729 14.39 -31.75 16.97
CA PHE A 729 14.51 -32.43 15.66
C PHE A 729 15.50 -31.68 14.76
N THR A 730 15.95 -32.29 13.67
CA THR A 730 16.88 -31.68 12.71
C THR A 730 16.15 -31.00 11.55
N ILE A 731 16.80 -30.07 10.84
CA ILE A 731 16.21 -29.48 9.61
C ILE A 731 15.86 -30.58 8.59
N ALA A 732 16.70 -31.61 8.47
CA ALA A 732 16.44 -32.78 7.60
C ALA A 732 15.16 -33.56 7.99
N GLN A 733 14.69 -33.44 9.23
CA GLN A 733 13.45 -34.07 9.71
C GLN A 733 12.22 -33.15 9.63
N ALA A 734 12.39 -31.84 9.38
CA ALA A 734 11.30 -30.87 9.46
C ALA A 734 10.25 -31.00 8.35
N GLY A 735 10.62 -31.48 7.16
CA GLY A 735 9.69 -31.75 6.05
C GLY A 735 8.73 -30.60 5.74
N SER A 736 7.43 -30.83 5.92
CA SER A 736 6.35 -29.85 5.69
C SER A 736 5.82 -29.20 6.98
N LEU A 737 6.72 -28.86 7.91
CA LEU A 737 6.42 -28.33 9.24
C LEU A 737 5.39 -27.18 9.22
N ARG A 738 4.42 -27.25 10.13
CA ARG A 738 3.43 -26.19 10.38
C ARG A 738 3.44 -25.79 11.85
N ILE A 739 3.27 -24.50 12.11
CA ILE A 739 2.94 -23.98 13.44
C ILE A 739 1.42 -24.17 13.66
N PRO A 740 0.99 -24.68 14.84
CA PRO A 740 -0.42 -24.84 15.15
C PRO A 740 -1.20 -23.51 15.17
N PRO A 741 -2.54 -23.53 15.16
CA PRO A 741 -3.38 -22.31 15.17
C PRO A 741 -3.24 -21.42 16.43
N SER A 742 -2.47 -21.85 17.43
CA SER A 742 -2.17 -21.09 18.64
C SER A 742 -0.76 -21.45 19.09
N LEU A 743 0.09 -20.44 19.30
CA LEU A 743 1.39 -20.56 19.94
C LEU A 743 1.77 -19.19 20.53
N VAL A 744 1.59 -19.02 21.84
CA VAL A 744 1.89 -17.79 22.59
C VAL A 744 3.18 -17.99 23.40
N ALA A 745 3.98 -16.92 23.58
CA ALA A 745 5.31 -16.98 24.19
C ALA A 745 6.21 -18.06 23.57
N GLY A 746 6.12 -18.21 22.24
CA GLY A 746 6.86 -19.22 21.48
C GLY A 746 8.31 -18.82 21.26
N ARG A 747 9.24 -19.73 21.51
CA ARG A 747 10.63 -19.66 21.09
C ARG A 747 10.96 -20.81 20.14
N ILE A 748 11.49 -20.48 18.97
CA ILE A 748 12.11 -21.42 18.02
C ILE A 748 13.61 -21.31 18.23
N PHE A 749 14.17 -22.19 19.05
CA PHE A 749 15.62 -22.31 19.23
C PHE A 749 16.24 -23.07 18.07
N ILE A 750 17.42 -22.63 17.64
CA ILE A 750 18.22 -23.26 16.58
C ILE A 750 19.64 -23.44 17.09
N SER A 751 20.22 -24.62 16.92
CA SER A 751 21.50 -25.04 17.52
C SER A 751 22.33 -25.90 16.56
N LEU A 752 23.66 -25.74 16.61
CA LEU A 752 24.58 -26.38 15.65
C LEU A 752 25.33 -27.56 16.27
N GLY A 753 25.36 -28.68 15.54
CA GLY A 753 26.15 -29.88 15.84
C GLY A 753 25.65 -30.76 16.98
N ARG A 754 24.66 -30.30 17.76
CA ARG A 754 23.95 -31.07 18.80
C ARG A 754 22.63 -30.38 19.19
N PRO A 755 21.63 -31.11 19.70
CA PRO A 755 20.43 -30.52 20.29
C PRO A 755 20.74 -29.74 21.58
N LEU A 756 19.75 -28.97 22.04
CA LEU A 756 19.81 -28.29 23.33
C LEU A 756 19.36 -29.22 24.48
N PHE A 757 20.06 -29.11 25.60
CA PHE A 757 19.74 -29.75 26.87
C PHE A 757 18.85 -28.80 27.68
N VAL A 758 17.54 -28.90 27.47
CA VAL A 758 16.52 -28.05 28.10
C VAL A 758 15.95 -28.77 29.32
N GLY A 759 16.05 -28.15 30.50
CA GLY A 759 15.42 -28.68 31.72
C GLY A 759 13.92 -28.39 31.73
N ILE A 760 13.12 -29.30 32.30
CA ILE A 760 11.68 -29.11 32.57
C ILE A 760 11.51 -28.99 34.09
N SER A 761 10.63 -28.11 34.56
CA SER A 761 10.37 -27.97 36.00
C SER A 761 9.61 -29.18 36.56
N PRO A 762 9.83 -29.61 37.82
CA PRO A 762 9.20 -30.83 38.38
C PRO A 762 7.67 -30.81 38.51
N ASP A 763 7.03 -29.68 38.21
CA ASP A 763 5.58 -29.45 38.21
C ASP A 763 5.00 -29.30 36.78
N ASP A 764 5.83 -29.47 35.74
CA ASP A 764 5.56 -29.15 34.33
C ASP A 764 5.14 -27.67 34.07
N GLY A 765 5.33 -26.79 35.05
CA GLY A 765 4.94 -25.37 35.00
C GLY A 765 5.82 -24.49 34.09
N GLY A 766 6.96 -25.01 33.62
CA GLY A 766 7.85 -24.31 32.70
C GLY A 766 9.11 -25.09 32.32
N TYR A 767 10.01 -24.42 31.61
CA TYR A 767 11.30 -24.96 31.17
C TYR A 767 12.45 -24.02 31.58
N ALA A 768 13.65 -24.58 31.72
CA ALA A 768 14.88 -23.82 31.92
C ALA A 768 15.56 -23.58 30.57
N GLY A 769 15.50 -22.34 30.08
CA GLY A 769 16.23 -21.91 28.89
C GLY A 769 17.76 -21.90 29.11
N PRO A 770 18.57 -22.05 28.04
CA PRO A 770 20.03 -22.01 28.14
C PRO A 770 20.57 -20.71 28.75
N ASN A 771 21.47 -20.81 29.72
CA ASN A 771 22.19 -19.65 30.25
C ASN A 771 23.48 -19.39 29.43
N PRO A 772 23.59 -18.28 28.69
CA PRO A 772 24.71 -18.02 27.79
C PRO A 772 26.04 -17.68 28.50
N THR A 773 26.00 -17.23 29.76
CA THR A 773 27.17 -16.74 30.51
C THR A 773 27.70 -17.71 31.57
N ASN A 774 26.89 -18.69 32.02
CA ASN A 774 27.27 -19.69 33.02
C ASN A 774 28.10 -20.85 32.40
N PRO A 775 29.40 -21.01 32.73
CA PRO A 775 30.23 -22.09 32.17
C PRO A 775 29.76 -23.51 32.54
N SER A 776 28.96 -23.65 33.59
CA SER A 776 28.38 -24.92 34.05
C SER A 776 27.04 -25.27 33.36
N ASP A 777 26.50 -24.40 32.49
CA ASP A 777 25.30 -24.71 31.71
C ASP A 777 25.60 -25.84 30.70
N PRO A 778 24.75 -26.88 30.57
CA PRO A 778 24.97 -27.99 29.64
C PRO A 778 25.09 -27.54 28.17
N ASN A 779 24.55 -26.36 27.84
CA ASN A 779 24.56 -25.73 26.52
C ASN A 779 25.66 -24.68 26.35
N TYR A 780 26.47 -24.38 27.37
CA TYR A 780 27.46 -23.28 27.33
C TYR A 780 28.39 -23.39 26.11
N GLY A 781 28.88 -24.59 25.82
CA GLY A 781 29.71 -24.92 24.64
C GLY A 781 28.94 -25.31 23.37
N THR A 782 27.65 -24.98 23.27
CA THR A 782 26.83 -25.13 22.07
C THR A 782 26.65 -23.75 21.41
N VAL A 783 26.76 -23.68 20.09
CA VAL A 783 26.39 -22.46 19.34
C VAL A 783 24.90 -22.55 19.02
N PHE A 784 24.12 -21.61 19.54
CA PHE A 784 22.67 -21.56 19.37
C PHE A 784 22.17 -20.11 19.35
N ASP A 785 20.95 -19.92 18.86
CA ASP A 785 20.21 -18.66 18.87
C ASP A 785 18.69 -18.96 18.80
N TRP A 786 17.82 -17.94 18.85
CA TRP A 786 16.36 -18.17 18.77
C TRP A 786 15.53 -17.04 18.13
N TYR A 787 14.40 -17.44 17.55
CA TYR A 787 13.33 -16.56 17.10
C TYR A 787 12.17 -16.59 18.11
N GLU A 788 11.60 -15.42 18.43
CA GLU A 788 10.50 -15.27 19.39
C GLU A 788 9.20 -14.94 18.65
N MET A 789 8.06 -15.46 19.11
CA MET A 789 6.77 -15.26 18.46
C MET A 789 5.56 -15.38 19.39
N SER A 790 4.43 -14.81 18.96
CA SER A 790 3.10 -15.11 19.50
C SER A 790 2.03 -15.00 18.41
N TYR A 791 1.09 -15.96 18.40
CA TYR A 791 0.00 -16.02 17.44
C TYR A 791 -1.19 -16.81 18.01
N VAL A 792 -2.42 -16.34 17.80
CA VAL A 792 -3.66 -17.11 18.04
C VAL A 792 -4.66 -16.82 16.94
N TYR A 793 -5.01 -17.82 16.15
CA TYR A 793 -5.93 -17.70 15.01
C TYR A 793 -7.26 -17.06 15.40
N GLY A 794 -7.60 -15.97 14.71
CA GLY A 794 -8.83 -15.21 14.93
C GLY A 794 -8.87 -14.36 16.21
N GLN A 795 -7.82 -14.34 17.03
CA GLN A 795 -7.78 -13.61 18.31
C GLN A 795 -6.56 -12.69 18.45
N VAL A 796 -5.36 -13.23 18.24
CA VAL A 796 -4.08 -12.52 18.44
C VAL A 796 -3.31 -12.52 17.12
N PRO A 797 -3.15 -11.35 16.47
CA PRO A 797 -2.29 -11.21 15.30
C PRO A 797 -0.91 -11.83 15.48
N PHE A 798 -0.32 -12.33 14.38
CA PHE A 798 1.06 -12.79 14.42
C PHE A 798 1.97 -11.62 14.78
N GLY A 799 2.76 -11.79 15.84
CA GLY A 799 3.96 -11.00 16.12
C GLY A 799 5.15 -11.93 16.26
N GLY A 800 6.32 -11.55 15.75
CA GLY A 800 7.56 -12.30 16.00
C GLY A 800 8.82 -11.56 15.55
N ASN A 801 9.96 -11.96 16.11
CA ASN A 801 11.23 -11.24 15.99
C ASN A 801 12.44 -12.17 16.09
N THR A 802 13.50 -11.86 15.32
CA THR A 802 14.86 -12.20 15.78
C THR A 802 15.18 -11.37 17.01
N THR A 803 16.05 -11.85 17.89
CA THR A 803 16.45 -11.11 19.10
C THR A 803 17.97 -11.09 19.24
N GLN A 804 18.53 -9.96 19.69
CA GLN A 804 19.90 -9.87 20.19
C GLN A 804 19.90 -9.44 21.66
N VAL A 805 18.72 -9.38 22.29
CA VAL A 805 18.49 -8.72 23.58
C VAL A 805 19.19 -9.46 24.73
N ASP A 806 19.53 -10.75 24.56
CA ASP A 806 20.40 -11.53 25.48
C ASP A 806 21.78 -11.89 24.90
N GLN A 807 21.84 -12.25 23.62
CA GLN A 807 23.07 -12.62 22.92
C GLN A 807 22.88 -12.58 21.40
N PHE A 808 24.00 -12.54 20.68
CA PHE A 808 24.12 -13.04 19.31
C PHE A 808 24.97 -14.31 19.32
N GLY A 809 24.41 -15.42 18.82
CA GLY A 809 25.09 -16.69 18.61
C GLY A 809 25.10 -17.13 17.15
N LEU A 810 24.00 -16.89 16.40
CA LEU A 810 23.84 -17.25 14.99
C LEU A 810 23.16 -16.11 14.19
N PRO A 811 23.63 -15.80 12.97
CA PRO A 811 22.84 -14.98 12.06
C PRO A 811 21.62 -15.77 11.57
N MET A 812 20.46 -15.15 11.63
CA MET A 812 19.21 -15.66 11.08
C MET A 812 18.58 -14.58 10.20
N LYS A 813 18.14 -14.94 9.00
CA LYS A 813 17.34 -14.08 8.11
C LYS A 813 15.92 -14.61 8.11
N VAL A 814 14.97 -13.79 8.53
CA VAL A 814 13.56 -14.16 8.64
C VAL A 814 12.72 -13.44 7.60
N THR A 815 11.79 -14.16 6.97
CA THR A 815 10.81 -13.62 6.03
C THR A 815 9.41 -14.01 6.48
N LEU A 816 8.54 -13.03 6.66
CA LEU A 816 7.14 -13.21 7.07
C LEU A 816 6.22 -12.73 5.95
N GLU A 817 5.30 -13.60 5.52
CA GLU A 817 4.42 -13.34 4.38
C GLU A 817 2.95 -13.68 4.69
N GLN A 818 2.02 -12.83 4.23
CA GLN A 818 0.58 -13.09 4.25
C GLN A 818 -0.07 -12.56 2.96
N ALA A 819 -0.42 -13.48 2.05
CA ALA A 819 -1.03 -13.17 0.76
C ALA A 819 -2.39 -12.44 0.86
N LEU A 820 -3.13 -12.65 1.95
CA LEU A 820 -4.43 -12.00 2.20
C LEU A 820 -4.32 -10.47 2.34
N SER A 821 -3.21 -9.97 2.90
CA SER A 821 -2.95 -8.54 3.11
C SER A 821 -1.88 -7.97 2.17
N GLY A 822 -1.22 -8.82 1.39
CA GLY A 822 -0.03 -8.45 0.60
C GLY A 822 1.22 -8.21 1.46
N TYR A 823 1.17 -8.51 2.76
CA TYR A 823 2.32 -8.34 3.66
C TYR A 823 3.45 -9.29 3.26
N SER A 824 4.66 -8.76 3.02
CA SER A 824 5.90 -9.52 2.93
C SER A 824 7.04 -8.65 3.45
N THR A 825 7.72 -9.07 4.52
CA THR A 825 8.86 -8.32 5.11
C THR A 825 10.00 -9.25 5.50
N ILE A 826 11.23 -8.69 5.52
CA ILE A 826 12.46 -9.40 5.89
C ILE A 826 13.11 -8.71 7.10
N ARG A 827 13.62 -9.51 8.05
CA ARG A 827 14.34 -9.06 9.26
C ARG A 827 15.55 -9.95 9.56
N GLY A 828 16.38 -9.52 10.51
CA GLY A 828 17.54 -10.28 11.00
C GLY A 828 18.83 -9.93 10.26
N LEU A 829 19.69 -10.92 10.03
CA LEU A 829 21.08 -10.76 9.60
C LEU A 829 21.38 -11.54 8.31
N THR A 830 22.20 -10.95 7.43
CA THR A 830 22.67 -11.56 6.17
C THR A 830 24.17 -11.79 6.11
N ALA A 831 24.93 -11.33 7.10
CA ALA A 831 26.37 -11.54 7.17
C ALA A 831 26.69 -12.92 7.76
N THR A 832 27.73 -13.59 7.22
CA THR A 832 28.23 -14.85 7.78
C THR A 832 28.57 -14.67 9.26
N ARG A 833 28.43 -15.73 10.08
CA ARG A 833 28.75 -15.66 11.52
C ARG A 833 30.16 -15.13 11.78
N ALA A 834 31.14 -15.57 10.98
CA ALA A 834 32.53 -15.11 11.06
C ALA A 834 32.66 -13.61 10.75
N ALA A 835 31.96 -13.10 9.73
CA ALA A 835 31.96 -11.69 9.38
C ALA A 835 31.35 -10.81 10.49
N VAL A 836 30.32 -11.28 11.19
CA VAL A 836 29.75 -10.56 12.35
C VAL A 836 30.77 -10.45 13.49
N PHE A 837 31.43 -11.54 13.89
CA PHE A 837 32.46 -11.49 14.94
C PHE A 837 33.67 -10.62 14.55
N ALA A 838 34.13 -10.71 13.30
CA ALA A 838 35.22 -9.89 12.79
C ALA A 838 34.86 -8.40 12.79
N SER A 839 33.64 -8.06 12.33
CA SER A 839 33.14 -6.69 12.31
C SER A 839 32.97 -6.13 13.72
N PHE A 840 32.45 -6.92 14.67
CA PHE A 840 32.31 -6.49 16.07
C PHE A 840 33.67 -6.21 16.72
N ALA A 841 34.66 -7.08 16.50
CA ALA A 841 36.02 -6.89 17.01
C ALA A 841 36.76 -5.67 16.39
N GLN A 842 36.31 -5.18 15.23
CA GLN A 842 36.85 -3.97 14.59
C GLN A 842 36.11 -2.69 14.97
N GLN A 843 34.78 -2.76 15.17
CA GLN A 843 33.90 -1.58 15.24
C GLN A 843 33.42 -1.26 16.66
N ALA A 844 33.31 -2.26 17.55
CA ALA A 844 32.87 -2.03 18.92
C ALA A 844 34.00 -1.40 19.77
N PRO A 845 33.70 -0.47 20.71
CA PRO A 845 34.67 -0.01 21.69
C PRO A 845 35.25 -1.18 22.51
N ALA A 846 36.49 -1.05 23.01
CA ALA A 846 37.18 -2.13 23.72
C ALA A 846 36.38 -2.65 24.94
N GLU A 847 35.63 -1.78 25.60
CA GLU A 847 34.70 -2.13 26.67
C GLU A 847 33.63 -3.15 26.19
N PHE A 848 33.06 -2.95 25.00
CA PHE A 848 32.07 -3.85 24.38
C PHE A 848 32.70 -5.10 23.75
N GLN A 849 33.95 -5.04 23.26
CA GLN A 849 34.64 -6.22 22.74
C GLN A 849 34.79 -7.33 23.80
N SER A 850 34.81 -6.97 25.09
CA SER A 850 34.84 -7.92 26.21
C SER A 850 33.58 -8.80 26.35
N LEU A 851 32.50 -8.50 25.62
CA LEU A 851 31.26 -9.28 25.56
C LEU A 851 31.37 -10.56 24.69
N VAL A 852 32.50 -10.77 24.00
CA VAL A 852 32.74 -11.99 23.20
C VAL A 852 33.08 -13.17 24.13
N VAL A 853 32.10 -14.03 24.38
CA VAL A 853 32.29 -15.29 25.11
C VAL A 853 32.96 -16.32 24.20
N LYS A 854 33.96 -17.02 24.74
CA LYS A 854 34.81 -17.97 24.01
C LYS A 854 34.81 -19.35 24.66
N ASP A 855 35.12 -20.38 23.88
CA ASP A 855 35.39 -21.72 24.41
C ASP A 855 36.79 -21.82 25.04
N SER A 856 37.12 -23.00 25.59
CA SER A 856 38.43 -23.29 26.20
C SER A 856 39.60 -23.33 25.21
N ALA A 857 39.35 -23.32 23.90
CA ALA A 857 40.34 -23.19 22.84
C ALA A 857 40.43 -21.74 22.30
N GLY A 858 39.63 -20.81 22.83
CA GLY A 858 39.61 -19.40 22.44
C GLY A 858 38.68 -19.05 21.27
N ASN A 859 37.90 -20.00 20.75
CA ASN A 859 36.98 -19.76 19.63
C ASN A 859 35.74 -18.98 20.11
N PRO A 860 35.23 -18.01 19.34
CA PRO A 860 34.03 -17.26 19.72
C PRO A 860 32.76 -18.12 19.68
N LEU A 861 32.07 -18.21 20.83
CA LEU A 861 30.80 -18.94 21.01
C LEU A 861 29.57 -18.03 20.81
N ARG A 862 29.62 -16.81 21.35
CA ARG A 862 28.54 -15.82 21.29
C ARG A 862 29.06 -14.42 21.66
N ILE A 863 28.32 -13.37 21.29
CA ILE A 863 28.47 -12.03 21.85
C ILE A 863 27.30 -11.83 22.80
N VAL A 864 27.53 -11.69 24.11
CA VAL A 864 26.42 -11.50 25.06
C VAL A 864 25.97 -10.04 25.10
N ALA A 865 24.69 -9.79 25.34
CA ALA A 865 24.16 -8.45 25.45
C ALA A 865 24.64 -7.78 26.76
N PRO A 866 24.81 -6.45 26.78
CA PRO A 866 25.14 -5.71 28.00
C PRO A 866 24.15 -5.89 29.17
N ARG A 867 22.89 -6.28 28.93
CA ARG A 867 21.95 -6.63 30.03
C ARG A 867 22.21 -8.00 30.66
N THR A 868 22.93 -8.86 29.96
CA THR A 868 23.23 -10.25 30.35
C THR A 868 24.63 -10.35 30.94
N SER A 869 25.53 -9.41 30.62
CA SER A 869 26.78 -9.19 31.35
C SER A 869 27.30 -7.75 31.21
N THR A 870 27.77 -7.15 32.31
CA THR A 870 28.41 -5.82 32.35
C THR A 870 29.88 -5.88 32.81
N PRO A 871 30.78 -6.58 32.08
CA PRO A 871 32.18 -6.73 32.47
C PRO A 871 32.94 -5.39 32.53
N GLY A 872 33.75 -5.23 33.58
CA GLY A 872 34.67 -4.10 33.74
C GLY A 872 33.97 -2.74 33.66
N ALA A 873 34.42 -1.89 32.75
CA ALA A 873 33.88 -0.54 32.55
C ALA A 873 32.42 -0.50 32.04
N LEU A 874 31.87 -1.63 31.56
CA LEU A 874 30.43 -1.70 31.24
C LEU A 874 29.54 -1.65 32.48
N GLY A 875 30.07 -1.83 33.69
CA GLY A 875 29.31 -1.68 34.94
C GLY A 875 28.88 -0.23 35.25
N THR A 876 29.55 0.78 34.68
CA THR A 876 29.34 2.22 34.96
C THR A 876 29.29 3.10 33.70
N TRP A 877 29.21 2.48 32.51
CA TRP A 877 29.20 3.12 31.19
C TRP A 877 28.29 4.35 31.04
N PHE A 878 27.06 4.27 31.57
CA PHE A 878 26.03 5.32 31.44
C PHE A 878 26.04 6.35 32.57
N ASP A 879 26.84 6.17 33.63
CA ASP A 879 26.80 7.04 34.81
C ASP A 879 27.04 8.52 34.46
N SER A 880 27.89 8.78 33.46
CA SER A 880 28.12 10.12 32.89
C SER A 880 26.88 10.69 32.19
N ALA A 881 26.15 9.89 31.40
CA ALA A 881 24.93 10.30 30.70
C ALA A 881 23.75 10.51 31.67
N VAL A 882 23.61 9.66 32.69
CA VAL A 882 22.63 9.83 33.78
C VAL A 882 22.91 11.12 34.55
N ASN A 883 24.17 11.40 34.88
CA ASN A 883 24.55 12.65 35.52
C ASN A 883 24.32 13.87 34.61
N ALA A 884 24.54 13.77 33.30
CA ALA A 884 24.22 14.85 32.35
C ALA A 884 22.70 15.15 32.29
N PHE A 885 21.85 14.11 32.23
CA PHE A 885 20.39 14.27 32.28
C PHE A 885 19.94 14.96 33.57
N TRP A 886 20.40 14.48 34.73
CA TRP A 886 20.03 15.05 36.02
C TRP A 886 20.55 16.48 36.21
N THR A 887 21.73 16.81 35.69
CA THR A 887 22.26 18.19 35.71
C THR A 887 21.46 19.12 34.81
N LYS A 888 21.02 18.66 33.62
CA LYS A 888 20.20 19.48 32.70
C LYS A 888 18.81 19.79 33.28
N PHE A 889 18.09 18.76 33.72
CA PHE A 889 16.67 18.89 34.12
C PHE A 889 16.43 19.26 35.58
N LYS A 890 17.47 19.71 36.30
CA LYS A 890 17.35 20.31 37.63
C LYS A 890 17.06 21.83 37.60
N PRO A 891 17.77 22.64 36.79
CA PRO A 891 17.38 24.04 36.54
C PRO A 891 16.36 24.23 35.41
N GLN A 892 16.12 23.21 34.57
CA GLN A 892 15.20 23.27 33.42
C GLN A 892 14.03 22.28 33.59
N PRO A 893 12.77 22.67 33.30
CA PRO A 893 11.67 21.72 33.23
C PRO A 893 11.95 20.61 32.20
N PHE A 894 11.69 19.37 32.60
CA PHE A 894 11.60 18.25 31.67
C PHE A 894 10.24 18.29 30.95
N THR A 895 10.23 18.23 29.63
CA THR A 895 9.00 18.13 28.83
C THR A 895 9.17 17.12 27.71
N TYR A 896 8.18 16.25 27.53
CA TYR A 896 8.10 15.29 26.43
C TYR A 896 6.66 15.19 25.90
N ARG A 897 6.49 14.89 24.61
CA ARG A 897 5.19 14.76 23.96
C ARG A 897 5.24 13.63 22.95
N PHE A 898 4.27 12.73 23.03
CA PHE A 898 4.09 11.61 22.09
C PHE A 898 2.63 11.56 21.62
N ALA A 899 2.32 10.73 20.63
CA ALA A 899 0.94 10.50 20.21
C ALA A 899 0.12 9.93 21.40
N GLY A 900 -0.91 10.66 21.84
CA GLY A 900 -1.83 10.26 22.91
C GLY A 900 -1.46 10.71 24.33
N TYR A 901 -0.21 11.11 24.61
CA TYR A 901 0.17 11.59 25.95
C TYR A 901 1.29 12.65 25.96
N SER A 902 1.34 13.44 27.04
CA SER A 902 2.43 14.39 27.31
C SER A 902 2.95 14.23 28.72
N VAL A 903 4.24 14.54 28.92
CA VAL A 903 4.92 14.46 30.22
C VAL A 903 5.58 15.79 30.54
N THR A 904 5.42 16.26 31.78
CA THR A 904 6.05 17.48 32.30
C THR A 904 6.63 17.22 33.69
N GLY A 905 7.82 17.72 34.00
CA GLY A 905 8.49 17.43 35.26
C GLY A 905 9.80 18.18 35.48
N GLY A 906 10.65 17.66 36.36
CA GLY A 906 11.99 18.17 36.67
C GLY A 906 12.66 17.35 37.78
N ILE A 907 13.93 17.63 38.07
CA ILE A 907 14.64 16.97 39.18
C ILE A 907 14.32 17.68 40.51
N ASP A 908 13.80 16.93 41.48
CA ASP A 908 13.36 17.44 42.77
C ASP A 908 14.52 17.65 43.79
N ALA A 909 14.16 18.09 45.00
CA ALA A 909 15.10 18.27 46.11
C ALA A 909 15.81 16.96 46.52
N ASN A 910 15.11 15.82 46.42
CA ASN A 910 15.64 14.47 46.69
C ASN A 910 16.50 13.91 45.54
N SER A 911 16.71 14.69 44.48
CA SER A 911 17.38 14.29 43.24
C SER A 911 16.71 13.11 42.52
N GLN A 912 15.39 13.01 42.59
CA GLN A 912 14.54 12.17 41.75
C GLN A 912 13.97 12.99 40.59
N LEU A 913 13.72 12.36 39.44
CA LEU A 913 12.88 12.96 38.40
C LEU A 913 11.42 12.88 38.89
N ALA A 914 10.83 14.02 39.25
CA ALA A 914 9.40 14.13 39.53
C ALA A 914 8.68 14.56 38.24
N TYR A 915 7.66 13.82 37.83
CA TYR A 915 6.99 14.02 36.55
C TYR A 915 5.49 13.72 36.61
N THR A 916 4.73 14.42 35.77
CA THR A 916 3.30 14.24 35.56
C THR A 916 3.07 13.76 34.15
N VAL A 917 2.37 12.63 34.00
CA VAL A 917 1.89 12.10 32.72
C VAL A 917 0.44 12.53 32.53
N THR A 918 0.13 13.13 31.39
CA THR A 918 -1.23 13.57 31.01
C THR A 918 -1.70 12.81 29.78
N THR A 919 -2.87 12.18 29.88
CA THR A 919 -3.49 11.34 28.83
C THR A 919 -4.99 11.60 28.82
N GLY A 920 -5.57 11.97 27.67
CA GLY A 920 -7.01 12.27 27.57
C GLY A 920 -7.50 13.40 28.49
N GLY A 921 -6.61 14.33 28.87
CA GLY A 921 -6.88 15.39 29.86
C GLY A 921 -6.70 14.97 31.33
N VAL A 922 -6.62 13.68 31.63
CA VAL A 922 -6.34 13.17 32.98
C VAL A 922 -4.84 13.23 33.25
N SER A 923 -4.43 13.84 34.36
CA SER A 923 -3.03 13.95 34.77
C SER A 923 -2.74 13.12 36.02
N ARG A 924 -1.58 12.44 36.05
CA ARG A 924 -1.10 11.65 37.20
C ARG A 924 0.39 11.92 37.43
N SER A 925 0.78 12.10 38.69
CA SER A 925 2.15 12.44 39.07
C SER A 925 2.89 11.26 39.71
N TYR A 926 4.19 11.19 39.44
CA TYR A 926 5.09 10.09 39.75
C TYR A 926 6.49 10.62 40.10
N THR A 927 7.34 9.79 40.71
CA THR A 927 8.77 10.05 40.81
C THR A 927 9.60 8.86 40.32
N MET A 928 10.85 9.12 39.93
CA MET A 928 11.81 8.14 39.44
C MET A 928 13.20 8.48 39.99
N ARG A 929 13.84 7.54 40.70
CA ARG A 929 15.25 7.69 41.11
C ARG A 929 16.19 7.62 39.89
N LYS A 930 17.46 8.00 40.06
CA LYS A 930 18.50 7.71 39.07
C LYS A 930 18.51 6.21 38.72
N PRO A 931 18.51 5.85 37.43
CA PRO A 931 18.84 4.51 36.99
C PRO A 931 20.35 4.25 37.12
N THR A 932 20.71 3.01 37.39
CA THR A 932 22.10 2.52 37.28
C THR A 932 22.39 2.09 35.84
N THR A 933 23.68 1.99 35.47
CA THR A 933 24.08 1.51 34.14
C THR A 933 23.47 0.14 33.76
N PRO A 934 23.48 -0.90 34.63
CA PRO A 934 22.82 -2.17 34.30
C PRO A 934 21.31 -2.06 34.09
N GLU A 935 20.61 -1.18 34.83
CA GLU A 935 19.17 -0.94 34.66
C GLU A 935 18.83 -0.25 33.33
N ILE A 936 19.74 0.55 32.77
CA ILE A 936 19.59 1.11 31.42
C ILE A 936 19.71 0.01 30.37
N PHE A 937 20.78 -0.80 30.42
CA PHE A 937 20.94 -1.90 29.46
C PHE A 937 19.79 -2.91 29.54
N ALA A 938 19.33 -3.23 30.76
CA ALA A 938 18.25 -4.18 31.01
C ALA A 938 16.83 -3.56 30.95
N CYS A 939 16.72 -2.26 30.68
CA CYS A 939 15.46 -1.51 30.67
C CYS A 939 14.55 -1.74 31.90
N SER A 940 15.17 -1.90 33.08
CA SER A 940 14.54 -2.44 34.28
C SER A 940 14.53 -1.45 35.45
N GLY A 941 14.14 -1.91 36.64
CA GLY A 941 14.15 -1.09 37.86
C GLY A 941 13.28 0.16 37.73
N PRO A 942 13.84 1.40 37.77
CA PRO A 942 13.06 2.62 37.65
C PRO A 942 12.43 2.86 36.26
N PHE A 943 12.70 2.02 35.27
CA PHE A 943 12.00 2.02 33.98
C PHE A 943 10.72 1.17 33.96
N ALA A 944 10.37 0.49 35.06
CA ALA A 944 9.12 -0.25 35.16
C ALA A 944 7.92 0.69 35.47
N GLY A 945 6.82 0.53 34.74
CA GLY A 945 5.58 1.29 34.93
C GLY A 945 4.41 0.68 34.14
N VAL A 946 3.22 1.26 34.27
CA VAL A 946 1.99 0.73 33.65
C VAL A 946 1.26 1.77 32.78
N GLY A 947 0.61 1.32 31.70
CA GLY A 947 -0.12 2.19 30.77
C GLY A 947 0.76 3.32 30.22
N ALA A 948 0.24 4.54 30.18
CA ALA A 948 0.97 5.71 29.69
C ALA A 948 2.24 6.05 30.49
N GLN A 949 2.33 5.65 31.77
CA GLN A 949 3.57 5.76 32.55
C GLN A 949 4.62 4.76 32.05
N GLY A 950 4.21 3.51 31.80
CA GLY A 950 5.07 2.48 31.22
C GLY A 950 5.59 2.87 29.83
N ALA A 951 4.72 3.40 28.97
CA ALA A 951 5.09 3.91 27.65
C ALA A 951 6.16 5.03 27.75
N PHE A 952 5.96 6.01 28.63
CA PHE A 952 6.97 7.06 28.88
C PHE A 952 8.31 6.50 29.38
N LEU A 953 8.29 5.53 30.30
CA LEU A 953 9.52 4.97 30.85
C LEU A 953 10.26 4.07 29.84
N ALA A 954 9.55 3.40 28.94
CA ALA A 954 10.14 2.70 27.80
C ALA A 954 10.84 3.67 26.84
N GLU A 955 10.16 4.76 26.45
CA GLU A 955 10.73 5.85 25.64
C GLU A 955 12.00 6.45 26.27
N LEU A 956 11.96 6.78 27.58
CA LEU A 956 13.13 7.30 28.31
C LEU A 956 14.28 6.27 28.38
N SER A 957 13.98 4.99 28.54
CA SER A 957 14.99 3.92 28.59
C SER A 957 15.65 3.69 27.22
N ALA A 958 14.87 3.72 26.15
CA ALA A 958 15.35 3.68 24.77
C ALA A 958 16.20 4.93 24.46
N ALA A 959 15.78 6.11 24.91
CA ALA A 959 16.53 7.35 24.75
C ALA A 959 17.88 7.34 25.48
N PHE A 960 18.00 6.68 26.64
CA PHE A 960 19.30 6.43 27.28
C PHE A 960 20.16 5.46 26.45
N ASN A 961 19.62 4.31 26.04
CA ASN A 961 20.34 3.35 25.20
C ASN A 961 20.85 3.96 23.89
N ARG A 962 20.07 4.85 23.27
CA ARG A 962 20.35 5.54 22.02
C ARG A 962 21.14 6.84 22.17
N GLY A 963 21.47 7.27 23.40
CA GLY A 963 22.29 8.46 23.65
C GLY A 963 21.58 9.81 23.39
N VAL A 964 20.25 9.85 23.43
CA VAL A 964 19.42 11.05 23.17
C VAL A 964 18.56 11.47 24.37
N ALA A 965 18.70 10.84 25.54
CA ALA A 965 17.91 11.14 26.74
C ALA A 965 17.89 12.64 27.13
N THR A 966 18.98 13.38 26.91
CA THR A 966 19.08 14.83 27.19
C THR A 966 18.32 15.71 26.18
N THR A 967 17.79 15.16 25.09
CA THR A 967 17.10 15.86 23.99
C THR A 967 15.74 15.19 23.67
N PRO A 968 14.69 15.41 24.48
CA PRO A 968 13.36 14.82 24.30
C PRO A 968 12.77 15.01 22.89
N ASP A 969 12.97 16.17 22.28
CA ASP A 969 12.48 16.50 20.94
C ASP A 969 13.11 15.63 19.82
N LEU A 970 14.22 14.94 20.12
CA LEU A 970 14.93 14.04 19.21
C LEU A 970 14.69 12.55 19.52
N TRP A 971 13.89 12.19 20.53
CA TRP A 971 13.65 10.78 20.87
C TRP A 971 12.98 9.99 19.73
N GLY A 972 12.09 10.62 18.97
CA GLY A 972 11.51 10.05 17.74
C GLY A 972 12.37 10.21 16.48
N THR A 973 13.57 10.79 16.57
CA THR A 973 14.43 11.09 15.40
C THR A 973 15.54 10.06 15.26
N VAL A 974 15.29 9.01 14.46
CA VAL A 974 16.23 7.89 14.25
C VAL A 974 17.63 8.33 13.84
N THR A 975 17.74 9.37 12.99
CA THR A 975 19.03 9.91 12.52
C THR A 975 19.82 10.68 13.59
N ALA A 976 19.25 10.92 14.77
CA ALA A 976 19.93 11.53 15.91
C ALA A 976 20.48 10.49 16.92
N TYR A 977 20.15 9.21 16.75
CA TYR A 977 20.60 8.14 17.65
C TYR A 977 22.11 7.86 17.52
N TYR A 978 22.69 7.41 18.63
CA TYR A 978 24.11 7.08 18.77
C TYR A 978 25.06 8.25 18.41
N PRO A 979 24.84 9.46 18.95
CA PRO A 979 25.58 10.65 18.56
C PRO A 979 27.07 10.58 18.95
N THR A 980 27.94 11.10 18.09
CA THR A 980 29.39 11.15 18.31
C THR A 980 29.74 11.90 19.61
N GLY A 981 30.70 11.35 20.37
CA GLY A 981 31.19 11.97 21.62
C GLY A 981 30.34 11.71 22.87
N GLN A 982 29.23 10.96 22.77
CA GLN A 982 28.40 10.56 23.92
C GLN A 982 28.56 9.06 24.25
N ARG A 983 28.07 8.65 25.44
CA ARG A 983 27.99 7.23 25.83
C ARG A 983 26.60 6.68 25.48
N TRP A 984 26.56 5.61 24.70
CA TRP A 984 25.36 4.90 24.24
C TRP A 984 25.61 3.39 24.10
N ASN A 985 24.56 2.60 23.90
CA ASN A 985 24.64 1.15 23.80
C ASN A 985 25.26 0.74 22.46
N SER A 986 26.58 0.52 22.47
CA SER A 986 27.34 0.22 21.24
C SER A 986 27.10 -1.19 20.70
N PHE A 987 26.65 -2.12 21.54
CA PHE A 987 26.17 -3.44 21.11
C PHE A 987 24.91 -3.30 20.25
N ALA A 988 23.90 -2.55 20.73
CA ALA A 988 22.67 -2.31 19.96
C ALA A 988 22.95 -1.58 18.63
N LYS A 989 23.75 -0.49 18.67
CA LYS A 989 24.21 0.21 17.46
C LYS A 989 24.83 -0.73 16.43
N PHE A 990 25.76 -1.58 16.85
CA PHE A 990 26.41 -2.52 15.94
C PHE A 990 25.38 -3.44 15.24
N PHE A 991 24.41 -3.99 15.98
CA PHE A 991 23.39 -4.83 15.36
C PHE A 991 22.41 -4.07 14.46
N HIS A 992 22.14 -2.78 14.70
CA HIS A 992 21.48 -1.92 13.70
C HIS A 992 22.35 -1.66 12.46
N ASP A 993 23.68 -1.60 12.57
CA ASP A 993 24.55 -1.40 11.40
C ASP A 993 24.62 -2.63 10.49
N VAL A 994 24.62 -3.85 11.06
CA VAL A 994 24.66 -5.12 10.30
C VAL A 994 23.27 -5.74 10.02
N GLY A 995 22.20 -5.20 10.62
CA GLY A 995 20.83 -5.67 10.49
C GLY A 995 20.16 -5.32 9.15
N VAL A 996 19.32 -6.22 8.64
CA VAL A 996 18.52 -5.98 7.43
C VAL A 996 17.62 -4.76 7.64
N GLN A 997 17.71 -3.78 6.73
CA GLN A 997 17.04 -2.47 6.82
C GLN A 997 17.34 -1.70 8.13
N LYS A 998 18.43 -2.04 8.83
CA LYS A 998 18.84 -1.56 10.15
C LYS A 998 17.93 -1.93 11.33
N TYR A 999 16.99 -2.86 11.13
CA TYR A 999 16.14 -3.36 12.21
C TYR A 999 16.85 -4.47 13.00
N ALA A 1000 17.01 -4.26 14.30
CA ALA A 1000 17.64 -5.20 15.24
C ALA A 1000 17.05 -5.01 16.64
N TYR A 1001 16.89 -6.08 17.41
CA TYR A 1001 16.41 -6.00 18.79
C TYR A 1001 17.62 -6.04 19.72
N GLY A 1002 18.28 -4.89 19.92
CA GLY A 1002 19.55 -4.77 20.64
C GLY A 1002 19.41 -4.56 22.15
N PHE A 1003 18.26 -4.08 22.62
CA PHE A 1003 17.88 -3.94 24.03
C PHE A 1003 16.34 -4.06 24.20
N PRO A 1004 15.79 -4.26 25.42
CA PRO A 1004 14.39 -4.69 25.58
C PRO A 1004 13.29 -3.75 25.04
N TYR A 1005 13.58 -2.46 24.86
CA TYR A 1005 12.64 -1.48 24.30
C TYR A 1005 13.10 -0.91 22.95
N ASP A 1006 13.80 -1.68 22.12
CA ASP A 1006 14.20 -1.23 20.76
C ASP A 1006 13.01 -1.06 19.80
N ASP A 1007 11.85 -1.63 20.14
CA ASP A 1007 10.57 -1.43 19.46
C ASP A 1007 10.05 0.02 19.57
N VAL A 1008 10.54 0.81 20.53
CA VAL A 1008 10.33 2.27 20.58
C VAL A 1008 10.74 2.91 19.26
N THR A 1009 9.86 3.73 18.67
CA THR A 1009 10.03 4.31 17.33
C THR A 1009 10.25 3.23 16.22
N SER A 1010 9.74 2.00 16.43
CA SER A 1010 9.75 0.88 15.48
C SER A 1010 11.13 0.46 14.95
N GLN A 1011 12.16 0.40 15.80
CA GLN A 1011 13.53 0.03 15.36
C GLN A 1011 13.92 -1.44 15.60
N SER A 1012 13.13 -2.19 16.37
CA SER A 1012 13.37 -3.62 16.61
C SER A 1012 13.17 -4.48 15.36
N SER A 1013 13.75 -5.68 15.37
CA SER A 1013 13.55 -6.69 14.32
C SER A 1013 12.18 -7.40 14.39
N VAL A 1014 11.15 -6.75 14.92
CA VAL A 1014 9.79 -7.30 15.01
C VAL A 1014 9.03 -7.21 13.68
N GLN A 1015 8.18 -8.20 13.46
CA GLN A 1015 7.27 -8.34 12.32
C GLN A 1015 5.88 -8.64 12.87
N ILE A 1016 4.91 -7.76 12.59
CA ILE A 1016 3.53 -7.86 13.08
C ILE A 1016 2.58 -7.80 11.89
N LEU A 1017 1.61 -8.71 11.84
CA LEU A 1017 0.51 -8.66 10.87
C LEU A 1017 -0.63 -7.78 11.42
N GLY A 1018 -1.27 -6.98 10.57
CA GLY A 1018 -2.41 -6.13 10.98
C GLY A 1018 -3.72 -6.89 11.23
N ASN A 1019 -3.70 -8.21 11.36
CA ASN A 1019 -4.88 -9.06 11.55
C ASN A 1019 -4.51 -10.44 12.13
N ALA A 1020 -5.51 -11.16 12.67
CA ALA A 1020 -5.35 -12.50 13.27
C ALA A 1020 -5.56 -13.69 12.31
N GLN A 1021 -5.51 -13.46 10.99
CA GLN A 1021 -5.47 -14.56 10.00
C GLN A 1021 -4.06 -15.16 9.95
N PRO A 1022 -3.89 -16.43 9.57
CA PRO A 1022 -2.56 -17.05 9.52
C PRO A 1022 -1.62 -16.33 8.55
N PRO A 1023 -0.30 -16.34 8.81
CA PRO A 1023 0.71 -16.16 7.78
C PRO A 1023 0.48 -17.16 6.61
N SER A 1024 0.80 -16.74 5.40
CA SER A 1024 0.92 -17.65 4.26
C SER A 1024 2.25 -18.42 4.29
N ARG A 1025 3.30 -17.79 4.84
CA ARG A 1025 4.62 -18.41 5.06
C ARG A 1025 5.39 -17.66 6.16
N LEU A 1026 6.06 -18.41 7.03
CA LEU A 1026 7.19 -17.93 7.82
C LEU A 1026 8.43 -18.69 7.33
N THR A 1027 9.51 -17.99 6.98
CA THR A 1027 10.79 -18.61 6.60
C THR A 1027 11.88 -18.13 7.54
N ILE A 1028 12.65 -19.06 8.11
CA ILE A 1028 13.85 -18.77 8.91
C ILE A 1028 15.04 -19.43 8.21
N ALA A 1029 15.93 -18.61 7.66
CA ALA A 1029 17.20 -19.05 7.10
C ALA A 1029 18.31 -18.92 8.15
N VAL A 1030 19.04 -20.01 8.37
CA VAL A 1030 20.05 -20.18 9.41
C VAL A 1030 21.44 -20.05 8.80
N GLY A 1031 22.21 -19.03 9.20
CA GLY A 1031 23.41 -18.62 8.48
C GLY A 1031 23.15 -17.40 7.57
N GLY A 1032 24.23 -16.72 7.18
CA GLY A 1032 24.22 -15.56 6.30
C GLY A 1032 25.10 -15.84 5.10
#